data_AF-A0A1H6S588-F1
#
_entry.id   AF-A0A1H6S588-F1
#
_cell.length_a   1.000
_cell.length_b   1.000
_cell.length_c   1.000
_cell.angle_alpha   90.00
_cell.angle_beta   90.00
_cell.angle_gamma   90.00
#
_symmetry.space_group_name_H-M   'P 1'
#
loop_
_entity.id
_entity.type
_entity.pdbx_description
1 polymer ?
#
loop_
_entity_poly.entity_id
_entity_poly.type
_entity_poly.pdbx_seq_one_letter_code
_entity_poly.pdbx_strand_id
1 'polypeptide(L)'
;MNSRALNDRLSTNLSILKNKIEIENASNNLSLNLLLETTFLEILNLIFGYNCSNTNKRKTNFPGIDGIDDENKLMIQVTSTTSLEKIESTIKKIIEKSYYESYDRLIFVFLKDKGTIKKESKERLQKLINNKFILDFENGFIGISDVYRLLTNENNYHKINEVNELLESVFLDVNFNDNSDLIGISFDEEEIVNASYLSQIIINLGHKVVVDSNELHQKLIEMNSEFISSIVIFNPSIVRDNFKKFILIASNSHIEFTIDSSDPKSKIFSYFDEKGLRPLLLLFDEFINSIANKNYKTPRLVTSTNLNKIEHLIKEYLKPVSVLKYNFELIKKVLQSLFPAHSFRAITNEDEKYFCICNLSYKNSVINFLIFSHEYKRSEVLKQFDEKYLKGYSSNLTILVPKDYNQPTNLRLKYIKDKFKNRNEVHFLDEFLYEESLKNIRQDSFFTNEVFISPYFKIDNDFEKLEDIFEWLKNDETSVAFIIGPGGDGKTTVCQKIHDVIINDFDNNIVIFLDAQSYIEQIKQRDRVDNWRFDLQTVFEISNTEVGNLDINTFKSNFAFGNITVIIDGIDEIISTLPNFSLADFLADFTTLEETIGKGKLIINCRDIYINELLLADSEFQKKHKIFNLLKFNRDLVRKYFKKYFNNDVKKLNDSIKLLDYFYEDINGEEFIYSPFLLEIISNIVENNFDYDEIEVCFDSNILVKKNSNDYLIYKICKREIAKKENHGFTIDVDDYVRLLGLIAVEKNGIFNDDDFCYLLKKLNIDLSSERVKNSLRDNPFFYLKDKNYHFRFDFYKLFFKNNVLYSKLISNNSFDLTDTFITVISKELKYNSLLFEGLKNKIKDSEHSFEILLLKFKDLIIEIKTYNDKKPNQGYEYIKQKAISNIIIFLNEIKSKDYSATDIILKLFSDEEFNRESIISINNLYLIEIPSSLKIEIDFRNMYLTNSVIEGFSGFLNCSFNEDTFFDNTCKISNIQHSDFDIKKCSASKDNFDDYITLSDNSLYAALKLAQSGGDDVLGFLRKYFRTFLKGGRLVDNISISNLPKNILHSVDINELNTILLNHSILTSFDKSNVSIDPTKKTKVLKFINQNLTFLELNRVIKQIQKSELHGKA
;
A
#
# COMPACT_ATOMS: atom_id res chain seq x y z
N MET A 1 20.72 -47.55 17.46
CA MET A 1 20.64 -46.67 18.64
C MET A 1 22.01 -46.57 19.29
N ASN A 2 22.48 -45.37 19.66
CA ASN A 2 23.74 -45.17 20.39
C ASN A 2 23.54 -45.61 21.85
N SER A 3 24.27 -46.62 22.32
CA SER A 3 24.13 -47.18 23.68
C SER A 3 24.36 -46.14 24.78
N ARG A 4 25.23 -45.17 24.53
CA ARG A 4 25.48 -44.05 25.44
C ARG A 4 24.26 -43.14 25.55
N ALA A 5 23.61 -42.83 24.44
CA ALA A 5 22.44 -41.96 24.42
C ALA A 5 21.23 -42.56 25.16
N LEU A 6 21.01 -43.88 25.05
CA LEU A 6 19.94 -44.57 25.80
C LEU A 6 20.18 -44.55 27.32
N ASN A 7 21.43 -44.75 27.74
CA ASN A 7 21.81 -44.71 29.15
C ASN A 7 21.74 -43.28 29.70
N ASP A 8 22.17 -42.28 28.94
CA ASP A 8 22.07 -40.88 29.32
C ASP A 8 20.58 -40.46 29.44
N ARG A 9 19.72 -40.90 28.50
CA ARG A 9 18.25 -40.72 28.55
C ARG A 9 17.63 -41.35 29.81
N LEU A 10 17.98 -42.61 30.12
CA LEU A 10 17.50 -43.29 31.33
C LEU A 10 17.92 -42.56 32.61
N SER A 11 19.18 -42.14 32.70
CA SER A 11 19.67 -41.40 33.87
C SER A 11 18.98 -40.04 34.03
N THR A 12 18.69 -39.37 32.92
CA THR A 12 17.99 -38.07 32.89
C THR A 12 16.55 -38.23 33.36
N ASN A 13 15.82 -39.20 32.79
CA ASN A 13 14.43 -39.48 33.14
C ASN A 13 14.30 -39.86 34.63
N LEU A 14 15.16 -40.74 35.14
CA LEU A 14 15.15 -41.11 36.56
C LEU A 14 15.48 -39.92 37.49
N SER A 15 16.37 -39.02 37.07
CA SER A 15 16.71 -37.79 37.82
C SER A 15 15.55 -36.80 37.87
N ILE A 16 14.90 -36.54 36.73
CA ILE A 16 13.72 -35.68 36.63
C ILE A 16 12.61 -36.23 37.55
N LEU A 17 12.36 -37.54 37.48
CA LEU A 17 11.33 -38.18 38.27
C LEU A 17 11.58 -38.01 39.77
N LYS A 18 12.80 -38.32 40.22
CA LYS A 18 13.21 -38.18 41.62
C LYS A 18 12.98 -36.76 42.14
N ASN A 19 13.45 -35.74 41.41
CA ASN A 19 13.32 -34.35 41.82
C ASN A 19 11.87 -33.87 41.85
N LYS A 20 11.07 -34.29 40.86
CA LYS A 20 9.65 -33.93 40.79
C LYS A 20 8.86 -34.46 41.98
N ILE A 21 9.10 -35.71 42.37
CA ILE A 21 8.50 -36.33 43.56
C ILE A 21 8.89 -35.58 44.83
N GLU A 22 10.16 -35.18 44.97
CA GLU A 22 10.61 -34.41 46.13
C GLU A 22 9.89 -33.04 46.24
N ILE A 23 9.71 -32.35 45.12
CA ILE A 23 9.02 -31.05 45.06
C ILE A 23 7.52 -31.20 45.33
N GLU A 24 6.84 -32.15 44.69
CA GLU A 24 5.39 -32.35 44.87
C GLU A 24 5.05 -32.80 46.30
N ASN A 25 5.87 -33.69 46.88
CA ASN A 25 5.67 -34.14 48.26
C ASN A 25 5.87 -33.01 49.28
N ALA A 26 6.73 -32.01 49.00
CA ALA A 26 6.91 -30.86 49.87
C ALA A 26 5.62 -30.01 50.03
N SER A 27 4.69 -30.09 49.07
CA SER A 27 3.36 -29.46 49.13
C SER A 27 2.23 -30.42 49.50
N ASN A 28 2.55 -31.64 49.97
CA ASN A 28 1.60 -32.73 50.24
C ASN A 28 0.81 -33.25 49.02
N ASN A 29 1.27 -32.99 47.78
CA ASN A 29 0.65 -33.59 46.59
C ASN A 29 1.22 -34.99 46.33
N LEU A 30 0.40 -36.03 46.51
CA LEU A 30 0.80 -37.44 46.37
C LEU A 30 0.30 -38.10 45.07
N SER A 31 -0.27 -37.33 44.15
CA SER A 31 -0.92 -37.85 42.93
C SER A 31 0.06 -38.60 42.02
N LEU A 32 1.28 -38.07 41.87
CA LEU A 32 2.34 -38.72 41.11
C LEU A 32 2.82 -40.03 41.76
N ASN A 33 2.84 -40.12 43.10
CA ASN A 33 3.24 -41.35 43.79
C ASN A 33 2.27 -42.51 43.48
N LEU A 34 0.96 -42.24 43.40
CA LEU A 34 -0.06 -43.25 43.08
C LEU A 34 0.08 -43.79 41.66
N LEU A 35 0.40 -42.92 40.69
CA LEU A 35 0.65 -43.34 39.31
C LEU A 35 1.89 -44.25 39.25
N LEU A 36 2.95 -43.85 39.96
CA LEU A 36 4.22 -44.56 39.99
C LEU A 36 4.16 -45.92 40.67
N GLU A 37 3.19 -46.19 41.54
CA GLU A 37 2.95 -47.54 42.06
C GLU A 37 2.74 -48.54 40.92
N THR A 38 1.96 -48.18 39.90
CA THR A 38 1.73 -49.07 38.75
C THR A 38 2.96 -49.13 37.84
N THR A 39 3.54 -47.98 37.51
CA THR A 39 4.70 -47.90 36.61
C THR A 39 5.90 -48.69 37.14
N PHE A 40 6.21 -48.60 38.45
CA PHE A 40 7.35 -49.33 39.01
C PHE A 40 7.12 -50.84 39.11
N LEU A 41 5.88 -51.31 39.22
CA LEU A 41 5.60 -52.75 39.12
C LEU A 41 5.86 -53.27 37.70
N GLU A 42 5.51 -52.51 36.67
CA GLU A 42 5.82 -52.84 35.28
C GLU A 42 7.33 -52.81 35.02
N ILE A 43 8.05 -51.84 35.58
CA ILE A 43 9.52 -51.80 35.53
C ILE A 43 10.14 -53.04 36.21
N LEU A 44 9.62 -53.47 37.36
CA LEU A 44 10.11 -54.68 38.03
C LEU A 44 9.85 -55.94 37.21
N ASN A 45 8.71 -56.03 36.51
CA ASN A 45 8.40 -57.13 35.59
C ASN A 45 9.45 -57.20 34.47
N LEU A 46 9.83 -56.04 33.91
CA LEU A 46 10.86 -55.96 32.87
C LEU A 46 12.26 -56.33 33.40
N ILE A 47 12.63 -55.85 34.58
CA ILE A 47 13.97 -56.11 35.14
C ILE A 47 14.12 -57.58 35.51
N PHE A 48 13.23 -58.11 36.36
CA PHE A 48 13.40 -59.42 36.97
C PHE A 48 12.59 -60.56 36.32
N GLY A 49 11.78 -60.26 35.30
CA GLY A 49 10.88 -61.24 34.70
C GLY A 49 9.73 -61.66 35.62
N TYR A 50 9.34 -60.79 36.56
CA TYR A 50 8.21 -61.01 37.45
C TYR A 50 6.87 -60.77 36.74
N ASN A 51 5.79 -61.20 37.39
CA ASN A 51 4.41 -61.00 36.97
C ASN A 51 3.62 -60.21 38.03
N CYS A 52 4.20 -59.08 38.45
CA CYS A 52 3.66 -58.20 39.47
C CYS A 52 2.40 -57.50 38.95
N SER A 53 1.36 -57.48 39.78
CA SER A 53 0.11 -56.77 39.50
C SER A 53 -0.23 -55.81 40.64
N ASN A 54 -0.74 -54.63 40.30
CA ASN A 54 -1.15 -53.63 41.28
C ASN A 54 -2.36 -54.13 42.09
N THR A 55 -2.26 -54.13 43.41
CA THR A 55 -3.29 -54.65 44.32
C THR A 55 -4.60 -53.86 44.24
N ASN A 56 -4.53 -52.56 43.93
CA ASN A 56 -5.68 -51.68 43.75
C ASN A 56 -6.56 -52.08 42.55
N LYS A 57 -6.04 -52.85 41.57
CA LYS A 57 -6.80 -53.33 40.40
C LYS A 57 -7.60 -54.62 40.67
N ARG A 58 -7.31 -55.37 41.75
CA ARG A 58 -7.94 -56.70 42.02
C ARG A 58 -8.94 -56.71 43.17
N LYS A 59 -8.70 -55.97 44.26
CA LYS A 59 -9.64 -55.78 45.38
C LYS A 59 -9.33 -54.46 46.07
N THR A 60 -10.36 -53.68 46.41
CA THR A 60 -10.21 -52.45 47.21
C THR A 60 -9.64 -52.80 48.59
N ASN A 61 -8.41 -52.33 48.85
CA ASN A 61 -7.65 -52.37 50.11
C ASN A 61 -6.88 -53.66 50.45
N PHE A 62 -5.70 -53.85 49.83
CA PHE A 62 -4.55 -54.54 50.45
C PHE A 62 -3.75 -53.52 51.29
N PRO A 63 -3.93 -53.41 52.62
CA PRO A 63 -3.32 -52.34 53.38
C PRO A 63 -1.82 -52.59 53.55
N GLY A 64 -1.00 -51.69 53.02
CA GLY A 64 0.45 -51.72 53.19
C GLY A 64 1.20 -52.63 52.21
N ILE A 65 0.60 -52.98 51.06
CA ILE A 65 1.26 -53.59 49.90
C ILE A 65 0.61 -53.03 48.63
N ASP A 66 1.41 -52.52 47.69
CA ASP A 66 0.90 -51.91 46.45
C ASP A 66 0.93 -52.87 45.26
N GLY A 67 1.77 -53.92 45.31
CA GLY A 67 1.84 -54.95 44.27
C GLY A 67 2.06 -56.36 44.81
N ILE A 68 1.57 -57.35 44.07
CA ILE A 68 1.76 -58.78 44.36
C ILE A 68 2.12 -59.56 43.09
N ASP A 69 2.91 -60.61 43.26
CA ASP A 69 3.16 -61.64 42.27
C ASP A 69 2.80 -63.00 42.88
N ASP A 70 1.71 -63.60 42.40
CA ASP A 70 1.19 -64.87 42.91
C ASP A 70 2.08 -66.06 42.50
N GLU A 71 2.77 -65.98 41.35
CA GLU A 71 3.62 -67.06 40.84
C GLU A 71 4.94 -67.12 41.63
N ASN A 72 5.56 -65.96 41.83
CA ASN A 72 6.83 -65.85 42.56
C ASN A 72 6.66 -65.69 44.08
N LYS A 73 5.41 -65.65 44.55
CA LYS A 73 5.00 -65.43 45.94
C LYS A 73 5.62 -64.18 46.57
N LEU A 74 5.53 -63.06 45.85
CA LEU A 74 6.15 -61.78 46.22
C LEU A 74 5.10 -60.74 46.64
N MET A 75 5.46 -59.96 47.65
CA MET A 75 4.79 -58.72 48.05
C MET A 75 5.70 -57.54 47.74
N ILE A 76 5.14 -56.46 47.21
CA ILE A 76 5.87 -55.25 46.84
C ILE A 76 5.20 -54.02 47.45
N GLN A 77 6.01 -53.21 48.15
CA GLN A 77 5.62 -51.87 48.58
C GLN A 77 6.45 -50.84 47.80
N VAL A 78 5.76 -49.97 47.07
CA VAL A 78 6.31 -48.78 46.43
C VAL A 78 6.11 -47.58 47.38
N THR A 79 7.16 -46.79 47.63
CA THR A 79 7.01 -45.63 48.51
C THR A 79 8.09 -44.57 48.30
N SER A 80 7.73 -43.28 48.45
CA SER A 80 8.69 -42.17 48.53
C SER A 80 9.31 -42.00 49.93
N THR A 81 8.89 -42.79 50.93
CA THR A 81 9.34 -42.68 52.33
C THR A 81 10.28 -43.82 52.72
N THR A 82 11.53 -43.50 53.02
CA THR A 82 12.59 -44.46 53.40
C THR A 82 12.76 -44.64 54.92
N SER A 83 11.90 -44.02 55.74
CA SER A 83 12.00 -44.07 57.21
C SER A 83 11.81 -45.49 57.75
N LEU A 84 12.51 -45.83 58.84
CA LEU A 84 12.33 -47.11 59.54
C LEU A 84 10.88 -47.32 59.99
N GLU A 85 10.21 -46.27 60.44
CA GLU A 85 8.81 -46.31 60.89
C GLU A 85 7.86 -46.78 59.79
N LYS A 86 8.06 -46.29 58.56
CA LYS A 86 7.31 -46.74 57.38
C LYS A 86 7.52 -48.24 57.13
N ILE A 87 8.77 -48.71 57.15
CA ILE A 87 9.12 -50.13 56.95
C ILE A 87 8.47 -51.00 58.04
N GLU A 88 8.58 -50.60 59.31
CA GLU A 88 7.96 -51.31 60.44
C GLU A 88 6.43 -51.34 60.33
N SER A 89 5.82 -50.22 59.92
CA SER A 89 4.37 -50.13 59.77
C SER A 89 3.85 -51.08 58.68
N THR A 90 4.59 -51.21 57.57
CA THR A 90 4.27 -52.15 56.49
C THR A 90 4.41 -53.60 56.97
N ILE A 91 5.51 -53.95 57.65
CA ILE A 91 5.71 -55.31 58.21
C ILE A 91 4.60 -55.67 59.20
N LYS A 92 4.23 -54.76 60.11
CA LYS A 92 3.13 -55.00 61.06
C LYS A 92 1.82 -55.28 60.34
N LYS A 93 1.46 -54.48 59.33
CA LYS A 93 0.24 -54.69 58.52
C LYS A 93 0.24 -56.06 57.82
N ILE A 94 1.37 -56.47 57.26
CA ILE A 94 1.53 -57.79 56.62
C ILE A 94 1.28 -58.92 57.62
N ILE A 95 1.81 -58.79 58.85
CA ILE A 95 1.62 -59.78 59.91
C ILE A 95 0.18 -59.78 60.43
N GLU A 96 -0.41 -58.62 60.67
CA GLU A 96 -1.79 -58.46 61.15
C GLU A 96 -2.82 -59.02 60.16
N LYS A 97 -2.53 -58.95 58.87
CA LYS A 97 -3.41 -59.45 57.79
C LYS A 97 -3.05 -60.86 57.31
N SER A 98 -2.06 -61.51 57.93
CA SER A 98 -1.59 -62.84 57.57
C SER A 98 -1.19 -63.02 56.09
N TYR A 99 -0.72 -61.96 55.42
CA TYR A 99 -0.33 -62.07 54.01
C TYR A 99 0.85 -63.01 53.78
N TYR A 100 1.66 -63.25 54.81
CA TYR A 100 2.75 -64.21 54.81
C TYR A 100 2.30 -65.67 54.63
N GLU A 101 1.00 -65.99 54.74
CA GLU A 101 0.50 -67.34 54.45
C GLU A 101 0.46 -67.63 52.94
N SER A 102 0.32 -66.58 52.12
CA SER A 102 0.24 -66.68 50.65
C SER A 102 1.53 -66.26 49.96
N TYR A 103 2.34 -65.41 50.61
CA TYR A 103 3.53 -64.82 50.02
C TYR A 103 4.76 -64.94 50.93
N ASP A 104 5.89 -65.35 50.36
CA ASP A 104 7.08 -65.73 51.14
C ASP A 104 8.11 -64.60 51.23
N ARG A 105 8.02 -63.56 50.38
CA ARG A 105 9.03 -62.50 50.26
C ARG A 105 8.42 -61.11 50.15
N LEU A 106 9.11 -60.12 50.71
CA LEU A 106 8.77 -58.70 50.62
C LEU A 106 9.89 -57.90 49.95
N ILE A 107 9.54 -57.07 48.98
CA ILE A 107 10.42 -56.10 48.33
C ILE A 107 9.88 -54.68 48.56
N PHE A 108 10.77 -53.76 48.89
CA PHE A 108 10.49 -52.33 48.95
C PHE A 108 11.12 -51.63 47.75
N VAL A 109 10.30 -50.91 47.00
CA VAL A 109 10.73 -50.00 45.94
C VAL A 109 10.63 -48.57 46.47
N PHE A 110 11.78 -47.92 46.60
CA PHE A 110 11.84 -46.52 46.99
C PHE A 110 11.85 -45.63 45.75
N LEU A 111 10.90 -44.70 45.69
CA LEU A 111 10.81 -43.66 44.65
C LEU A 111 11.86 -42.55 44.82
N LYS A 112 12.94 -42.85 45.55
CA LYS A 112 14.13 -42.04 45.78
C LYS A 112 15.30 -42.96 46.09
N ASP A 113 16.47 -42.41 46.34
CA ASP A 113 17.61 -43.25 46.74
C ASP A 113 17.39 -43.89 48.11
N LYS A 114 17.74 -45.18 48.21
CA LYS A 114 17.66 -45.92 49.47
C LYS A 114 18.72 -45.42 50.45
N GLY A 115 18.32 -45.16 51.68
CA GLY A 115 19.25 -44.86 52.77
C GLY A 115 19.90 -46.13 53.31
N THR A 116 21.05 -46.00 54.00
CA THR A 116 21.69 -47.13 54.69
C THR A 116 20.95 -47.47 55.98
N ILE A 117 20.44 -48.70 56.10
CA ILE A 117 19.81 -49.19 57.34
C ILE A 117 20.91 -49.69 58.29
N LYS A 118 20.97 -49.11 59.50
CA LYS A 118 21.93 -49.50 60.54
C LYS A 118 21.74 -50.97 60.96
N LYS A 119 22.81 -51.63 61.38
CA LYS A 119 22.80 -53.05 61.81
C LYS A 119 21.75 -53.33 62.90
N GLU A 120 21.68 -52.48 63.92
CA GLU A 120 20.69 -52.57 65.01
C GLU A 120 19.24 -52.54 64.50
N SER A 121 18.99 -51.72 63.48
CA SER A 121 17.67 -51.62 62.84
C SER A 121 17.34 -52.88 62.03
N LYS A 122 18.32 -53.49 61.34
CA LYS A 122 18.12 -54.78 60.65
C LYS A 122 17.74 -55.88 61.65
N GLU A 123 18.44 -55.96 62.78
CA GLU A 123 18.14 -56.94 63.85
C GLU A 123 16.74 -56.72 64.47
N ARG A 124 16.34 -55.46 64.68
CA ARG A 124 14.99 -55.11 65.15
C ARG A 124 13.90 -55.53 64.16
N LEU A 125 14.12 -55.30 62.87
CA LEU A 125 13.18 -55.69 61.81
C LEU A 125 13.10 -57.22 61.67
N GLN A 126 14.21 -57.95 61.78
CA GLN A 126 14.20 -59.42 61.77
C GLN A 126 13.43 -60.00 62.94
N LYS A 127 13.59 -59.44 64.15
CA LYS A 127 12.80 -59.84 65.32
C LYS A 127 11.30 -59.58 65.12
N LEU A 128 10.94 -58.47 64.46
CA LEU A 128 9.55 -58.13 64.15
C LEU A 128 8.92 -59.11 63.14
N ILE A 129 9.68 -59.51 62.11
CA ILE A 129 9.24 -60.47 61.09
C ILE A 129 9.09 -61.88 61.70
N ASN A 130 9.93 -62.23 62.67
CA ASN A 130 9.88 -63.51 63.39
C ASN A 130 9.82 -64.74 62.46
N ASN A 131 10.66 -64.76 61.43
CA ASN A 131 10.74 -65.81 60.40
C ASN A 131 9.44 -66.12 59.63
N LYS A 132 8.46 -65.21 59.64
CA LYS A 132 7.18 -65.40 58.92
C LYS A 132 7.29 -65.25 57.40
N PHE A 133 8.17 -64.36 56.93
CA PHE A 133 8.49 -64.15 55.52
C PHE A 133 9.92 -63.60 55.40
N ILE A 134 10.46 -63.54 54.19
CA ILE A 134 11.83 -63.09 53.93
C ILE A 134 11.83 -61.63 53.46
N LEU A 135 12.60 -60.79 54.15
CA LEU A 135 12.98 -59.45 53.70
C LEU A 135 14.51 -59.42 53.60
N ASP A 136 15.03 -59.51 52.37
CA ASP A 136 16.46 -59.42 52.11
C ASP A 136 16.91 -57.95 52.27
N PHE A 137 17.74 -57.67 53.27
CA PHE A 137 18.17 -56.29 53.54
C PHE A 137 19.19 -55.76 52.53
N GLU A 138 19.77 -56.61 51.68
CA GLU A 138 20.71 -56.23 50.63
C GLU A 138 19.98 -56.06 49.29
N ASN A 139 19.15 -57.04 48.91
CA ASN A 139 18.49 -57.06 47.59
C ASN A 139 16.99 -56.74 47.60
N GLY A 140 16.34 -56.77 48.77
CA GLY A 140 14.92 -56.48 48.94
C GLY A 140 14.58 -55.00 49.08
N PHE A 141 15.59 -54.11 49.03
CA PHE A 141 15.41 -52.66 48.97
C PHE A 141 15.99 -52.12 47.66
N ILE A 142 15.09 -51.63 46.79
CA ILE A 142 15.42 -51.13 45.45
C ILE A 142 15.15 -49.63 45.42
N GLY A 143 16.17 -48.79 45.24
CA GLY A 143 16.01 -47.35 44.99
C GLY A 143 16.12 -47.00 43.50
N ILE A 144 15.86 -45.73 43.18
CA ILE A 144 15.98 -45.20 41.81
C ILE A 144 17.37 -45.46 41.20
N SER A 145 18.45 -45.24 41.95
CA SER A 145 19.81 -45.53 41.47
C SER A 145 20.05 -47.04 41.25
N ASP A 146 19.37 -47.92 41.97
CA ASP A 146 19.49 -49.36 41.76
C ASP A 146 18.82 -49.79 40.45
N VAL A 147 17.69 -49.18 40.07
CA VAL A 147 17.02 -49.42 38.78
C VAL A 147 17.95 -49.12 37.61
N TYR A 148 18.63 -47.96 37.64
CA TYR A 148 19.64 -47.61 36.64
C TYR A 148 20.76 -48.65 36.59
N ARG A 149 21.32 -49.02 37.76
CA ARG A 149 22.42 -49.99 37.84
C ARG A 149 22.01 -51.38 37.35
N LEU A 150 20.83 -51.86 37.70
CA LEU A 150 20.33 -53.18 37.30
C LEU A 150 20.14 -53.26 35.78
N LEU A 151 19.54 -52.23 35.17
CA LEU A 151 19.31 -52.19 33.73
C LEU A 151 20.61 -52.02 32.92
N THR A 152 21.53 -51.17 33.38
CA THR A 152 22.80 -50.93 32.69
C THR A 152 23.77 -52.10 32.81
N ASN A 153 23.78 -52.81 33.95
CA ASN A 153 24.63 -53.99 34.12
C ASN A 153 24.18 -55.19 33.27
N GLU A 154 22.87 -55.32 32.97
CA GLU A 154 22.35 -56.37 32.10
C GLU A 154 22.67 -56.13 30.60
N ASN A 155 23.04 -54.91 30.20
CA ASN A 155 23.28 -54.51 28.80
C ASN A 155 22.14 -54.85 27.81
N ASN A 156 20.90 -54.97 28.31
CA ASN A 156 19.73 -55.25 27.47
C ASN A 156 19.06 -53.94 27.02
N TYR A 157 19.47 -53.44 25.85
CA TYR A 157 19.00 -52.17 25.30
C TYR A 157 17.49 -52.11 25.04
N HIS A 158 16.84 -53.26 24.81
CA HIS A 158 15.39 -53.33 24.64
C HIS A 158 14.67 -52.99 25.95
N LYS A 159 15.06 -53.65 27.05
CA LYS A 159 14.53 -53.35 28.38
C LYS A 159 14.78 -51.89 28.77
N ILE A 160 15.97 -51.35 28.46
CA ILE A 160 16.31 -49.95 28.73
C ILE A 160 15.39 -48.99 27.95
N ASN A 161 15.07 -49.31 26.70
CA ASN A 161 14.15 -48.49 25.90
C ASN A 161 12.71 -48.57 26.41
N GLU A 162 12.20 -49.77 26.71
CA GLU A 162 10.85 -49.95 27.28
C GLU A 162 10.70 -49.25 28.63
N VAL A 163 11.71 -49.31 29.50
CA VAL A 163 11.69 -48.57 30.77
C VAL A 163 11.71 -47.06 30.54
N ASN A 164 12.45 -46.56 29.56
CA ASN A 164 12.40 -45.14 29.20
C ASN A 164 11.01 -44.72 28.72
N GLU A 165 10.35 -45.52 27.88
CA GLU A 165 8.99 -45.25 27.41
C GLU A 165 7.97 -45.26 28.56
N LEU A 166 8.09 -46.20 29.50
CA LEU A 166 7.27 -46.22 30.72
C LEU A 166 7.48 -44.95 31.57
N LEU A 167 8.72 -44.51 31.76
CA LEU A 167 9.00 -43.28 32.52
C LEU A 167 8.49 -42.03 31.80
N GLU A 168 8.59 -41.98 30.47
CA GLU A 168 8.11 -40.85 29.67
C GLU A 168 6.60 -40.75 29.60
N SER A 169 5.89 -41.88 29.57
CA SER A 169 4.42 -41.88 29.69
C SER A 169 3.95 -41.18 30.97
N VAL A 170 4.69 -41.33 32.08
CA VAL A 170 4.42 -40.64 33.34
C VAL A 170 4.70 -39.13 33.22
N PHE A 171 5.69 -38.70 32.44
CA PHE A 171 5.94 -37.27 32.21
C PHE A 171 4.91 -36.63 31.28
N LEU A 172 4.44 -37.35 30.27
CA LEU A 172 3.42 -36.92 29.31
C LEU A 172 2.02 -36.83 29.94
N ASP A 173 1.72 -37.67 30.95
CA ASP A 173 0.48 -37.59 31.72
C ASP A 173 0.47 -36.46 32.78
N VAL A 174 1.60 -35.82 33.06
CA VAL A 174 1.63 -34.65 33.95
C VAL A 174 1.44 -33.37 33.14
N ASN A 175 0.19 -32.90 33.13
CA ASN A 175 -0.37 -31.62 32.62
C ASN A 175 -1.13 -31.66 31.27
N PHE A 176 -2.07 -32.59 31.13
CA PHE A 176 -3.28 -32.38 30.30
C PHE A 176 -4.46 -31.75 31.08
N ASN A 177 -4.21 -31.20 32.28
CA ASN A 177 -5.21 -30.50 33.07
C ASN A 177 -5.25 -28.97 32.84
N ASP A 178 -4.42 -28.44 31.94
CA ASP A 178 -4.60 -27.08 31.47
C ASP A 178 -5.69 -27.05 30.39
N ASN A 179 -6.74 -26.26 30.60
CA ASN A 179 -7.74 -25.88 29.59
C ASN A 179 -7.15 -25.07 28.41
N SER A 180 -5.83 -25.12 28.17
CA SER A 180 -5.18 -24.39 27.07
C SER A 180 -5.56 -25.03 25.74
N ASP A 181 -6.22 -24.28 24.86
CA ASP A 181 -6.53 -24.74 23.50
C ASP A 181 -5.24 -25.13 22.77
N LEU A 182 -5.21 -26.35 22.22
CA LEU A 182 -4.12 -26.86 21.39
C LEU A 182 -4.36 -26.43 19.93
N ILE A 183 -3.34 -25.87 19.27
CA ILE A 183 -3.42 -25.38 17.89
C ILE A 183 -2.45 -26.18 17.01
N GLY A 184 -2.97 -26.86 16.00
CA GLY A 184 -2.15 -27.60 15.03
C GLY A 184 -1.50 -26.68 14.02
N ILE A 185 -0.26 -26.96 13.62
CA ILE A 185 0.39 -26.31 12.47
C ILE A 185 0.84 -27.38 11.50
N SER A 186 0.38 -27.29 10.26
CA SER A 186 0.83 -28.11 9.13
C SER A 186 1.55 -27.23 8.11
N PHE A 187 2.71 -27.67 7.65
CA PHE A 187 3.59 -26.92 6.74
C PHE A 187 4.52 -27.92 6.02
N ASP A 188 5.20 -27.49 4.96
CA ASP A 188 6.26 -28.27 4.31
C ASP A 188 7.65 -27.91 4.87
N GLU A 189 8.69 -28.69 4.55
CA GLU A 189 10.04 -28.44 5.10
C GLU A 189 10.63 -27.09 4.63
N GLU A 190 10.22 -26.58 3.48
CA GLU A 190 10.66 -25.27 2.95
C GLU A 190 10.14 -24.11 3.82
N GLU A 191 8.94 -24.24 4.36
CA GLU A 191 8.27 -23.24 5.20
C GLU A 191 8.66 -23.32 6.70
N ILE A 192 9.67 -24.12 7.08
CA ILE A 192 10.06 -24.33 8.47
C ILE A 192 10.45 -23.03 9.22
N VAL A 193 10.99 -22.04 8.51
CA VAL A 193 11.29 -20.71 9.08
C VAL A 193 10.01 -19.98 9.45
N ASN A 194 9.04 -19.94 8.54
CA ASN A 194 7.76 -19.27 8.76
C ASN A 194 6.93 -19.99 9.83
N ALA A 195 6.97 -21.32 9.85
CA ALA A 195 6.39 -22.15 10.90
C ALA A 195 6.97 -21.84 12.29
N SER A 196 8.28 -21.54 12.37
CA SER A 196 8.94 -21.19 13.64
C SER A 196 8.46 -19.85 14.19
N TYR A 197 8.34 -18.81 13.35
CA TYR A 197 7.80 -17.51 13.74
C TYR A 197 6.33 -17.62 14.18
N LEU A 198 5.52 -18.34 13.41
CA LEU A 198 4.11 -18.57 13.73
C LEU A 198 3.94 -19.28 15.07
N SER A 199 4.74 -20.31 15.31
CA SER A 199 4.74 -21.06 16.58
C SER A 199 5.06 -20.15 17.76
N GLN A 200 6.05 -19.26 17.62
CA GLN A 200 6.41 -18.32 18.69
C GLN A 200 5.29 -17.33 19.00
N ILE A 201 4.60 -16.82 17.98
CA ILE A 201 3.45 -15.91 18.19
C ILE A 201 2.34 -16.63 18.96
N ILE A 202 1.96 -17.84 18.54
CA ILE A 202 0.91 -18.62 19.20
C ILE A 202 1.26 -18.92 20.66
N ILE A 203 2.52 -19.27 20.92
CA ILE A 203 3.03 -19.52 22.27
C ILE A 203 3.00 -18.24 23.12
N ASN A 204 3.40 -17.10 22.56
CA ASN A 204 3.33 -15.80 23.24
C ASN A 204 1.89 -15.39 23.57
N LEU A 205 0.91 -15.83 22.79
CA LEU A 205 -0.52 -15.66 23.06
C LEU A 205 -1.05 -16.61 24.18
N GLY A 206 -0.21 -17.49 24.71
CA GLY A 206 -0.54 -18.41 25.80
C GLY A 206 -1.11 -19.76 25.36
N HIS A 207 -0.96 -20.12 24.08
CA HIS A 207 -1.48 -21.38 23.53
C HIS A 207 -0.35 -22.41 23.28
N LYS A 208 -0.71 -23.70 23.29
CA LYS A 208 0.21 -24.80 22.97
C LYS A 208 0.10 -25.15 21.48
N VAL A 209 1.25 -25.39 20.86
CA VAL A 209 1.38 -25.67 19.41
C VAL A 209 1.61 -27.16 19.20
N VAL A 210 0.90 -27.75 18.24
CA VAL A 210 1.05 -29.16 17.87
C VAL A 210 1.58 -29.26 16.44
N VAL A 211 2.64 -30.03 16.21
CA VAL A 211 3.28 -30.18 14.89
C VAL A 211 3.64 -31.63 14.54
N ASP A 212 3.76 -31.90 13.25
CA ASP A 212 4.18 -33.20 12.71
C ASP A 212 5.69 -33.31 12.46
N SER A 213 6.45 -32.21 12.57
CA SER A 213 7.88 -32.13 12.23
C SER A 213 8.78 -32.11 13.46
N ASN A 214 9.65 -33.12 13.56
CA ASN A 214 10.72 -33.18 14.57
C ASN A 214 11.80 -32.11 14.35
N GLU A 215 11.97 -31.63 13.11
CA GLU A 215 12.99 -30.64 12.75
C GLU A 215 12.62 -29.24 13.25
N LEU A 216 11.34 -28.87 13.22
CA LEU A 216 10.88 -27.61 13.78
C LEU A 216 11.14 -27.53 15.30
N HIS A 217 10.97 -28.65 15.99
CA HIS A 217 11.29 -28.77 17.41
C HIS A 217 12.78 -28.49 17.68
N GLN A 218 13.69 -29.01 16.84
CA GLN A 218 15.12 -28.71 16.94
C GLN A 218 15.43 -27.25 16.63
N LYS A 219 14.82 -26.69 15.58
CA LYS A 219 15.03 -25.29 15.17
C LYS A 219 14.61 -24.28 16.24
N LEU A 220 13.51 -24.56 16.95
CA LEU A 220 13.04 -23.70 18.06
C LEU A 220 13.93 -23.80 19.32
N ILE A 221 14.62 -24.93 19.52
CA ILE A 221 15.69 -25.06 20.53
C ILE A 221 16.89 -24.19 20.15
N GLU A 222 17.33 -24.23 18.89
CA GLU A 222 18.44 -23.41 18.38
C GLU A 222 18.15 -21.91 18.47
N MET A 223 16.88 -21.50 18.36
CA MET A 223 16.44 -20.10 18.48
C MET A 223 16.31 -19.60 19.94
N ASN A 224 16.71 -20.39 20.96
CA ASN A 224 16.58 -20.04 22.38
C ASN A 224 15.15 -19.67 22.81
N SER A 225 14.12 -20.33 22.27
CA SER A 225 12.74 -20.12 22.73
C SER A 225 12.58 -20.64 24.16
N GLU A 226 12.26 -19.76 25.12
CA GLU A 226 12.04 -20.10 26.55
C GLU A 226 10.86 -21.07 26.78
N PHE A 227 10.12 -21.46 25.73
CA PHE A 227 8.83 -22.12 25.82
C PHE A 227 8.72 -23.44 25.00
N ILE A 228 9.82 -24.18 24.83
CA ILE A 228 9.85 -25.49 24.17
C ILE A 228 8.80 -26.46 24.76
N SER A 229 8.51 -26.36 26.07
CA SER A 229 7.47 -27.16 26.74
C SER A 229 6.06 -26.95 26.21
N SER A 230 5.82 -25.90 25.40
CA SER A 230 4.53 -25.58 24.80
C SER A 230 4.34 -26.18 23.40
N ILE A 231 5.34 -26.92 22.89
CA ILE A 231 5.27 -27.62 21.60
C ILE A 231 5.06 -29.12 21.82
N VAL A 232 4.07 -29.68 21.13
CA VAL A 232 3.70 -31.09 21.25
C VAL A 232 3.84 -31.76 19.88
N ILE A 233 4.53 -32.89 19.82
CA ILE A 233 4.58 -33.70 18.60
C ILE A 233 3.24 -34.42 18.45
N PHE A 234 2.63 -34.32 17.27
CA PHE A 234 1.32 -34.92 17.02
C PHE A 234 1.36 -36.44 17.19
N ASN A 235 0.49 -36.93 18.08
CA ASN A 235 0.24 -38.35 18.27
C ASN A 235 -1.28 -38.57 18.42
N PRO A 236 -1.94 -39.28 17.48
CA PRO A 236 -3.39 -39.50 17.50
C PRO A 236 -3.93 -40.12 18.80
N SER A 237 -3.10 -40.88 19.52
CA SER A 237 -3.49 -41.54 20.78
C SER A 237 -3.47 -40.59 21.99
N ILE A 238 -2.66 -39.53 21.93
CA ILE A 238 -2.42 -38.57 23.01
C ILE A 238 -3.30 -37.32 22.83
N VAL A 239 -3.52 -36.89 21.58
CA VAL A 239 -4.32 -35.71 21.24
C VAL A 239 -5.82 -36.06 21.32
N ARG A 240 -6.42 -35.90 22.51
CA ARG A 240 -7.87 -36.02 22.78
C ARG A 240 -8.67 -34.78 22.29
N ASP A 241 -9.98 -34.71 22.58
CA ASP A 241 -10.98 -33.68 22.22
C ASP A 241 -10.63 -32.19 22.52
N ASN A 242 -9.42 -31.87 22.99
CA ASN A 242 -8.94 -30.51 23.29
C ASN A 242 -8.33 -29.78 22.07
N PHE A 243 -8.28 -30.44 20.91
CA PHE A 243 -7.71 -29.92 19.67
C PHE A 243 -8.81 -29.32 18.78
N LYS A 244 -8.98 -28.00 18.82
CA LYS A 244 -10.15 -27.33 18.20
C LYS A 244 -9.85 -26.59 16.89
N LYS A 245 -8.63 -26.13 16.69
CA LYS A 245 -8.23 -25.23 15.59
C LYS A 245 -6.88 -25.65 15.02
N PHE A 246 -6.65 -25.39 13.74
CA PHE A 246 -5.34 -25.63 13.12
C PHE A 246 -5.07 -24.64 12.00
N ILE A 247 -3.79 -24.43 11.75
CA ILE A 247 -3.25 -23.51 10.76
C ILE A 247 -2.43 -24.33 9.78
N LEU A 248 -2.59 -24.04 8.49
CA LEU A 248 -1.82 -24.65 7.43
C LEU A 248 -1.03 -23.56 6.72
N ILE A 249 0.31 -23.65 6.74
CA ILE A 249 1.19 -22.78 5.98
C ILE A 249 1.29 -23.37 4.59
N ALA A 250 0.58 -22.73 3.66
CA ALA A 250 0.46 -23.14 2.28
C ALA A 250 1.65 -22.63 1.49
N SER A 251 2.37 -23.55 0.85
CA SER A 251 3.24 -23.30 -0.30
C SER A 251 2.60 -23.97 -1.53
N ASN A 252 3.10 -23.66 -2.74
CA ASN A 252 2.57 -24.30 -3.98
C ASN A 252 2.68 -25.83 -3.91
N SER A 253 3.81 -26.35 -3.44
CA SER A 253 4.06 -27.77 -3.20
C SER A 253 3.14 -28.33 -2.12
N HIS A 254 2.98 -27.62 -1.00
CA HIS A 254 2.17 -28.11 0.13
C HIS A 254 0.68 -28.23 -0.22
N ILE A 255 0.14 -27.30 -1.03
CA ILE A 255 -1.25 -27.37 -1.50
C ILE A 255 -1.46 -28.59 -2.40
N GLU A 256 -0.57 -28.81 -3.37
CA GLU A 256 -0.67 -29.93 -4.32
C GLU A 256 -0.58 -31.29 -3.60
N PHE A 257 0.30 -31.44 -2.61
CA PHE A 257 0.52 -32.70 -1.90
C PHE A 257 -0.35 -32.92 -0.66
N THR A 258 -1.11 -31.91 -0.21
CA THR A 258 -1.94 -31.99 0.99
C THR A 258 -3.41 -31.70 0.71
N ILE A 259 -3.75 -30.54 0.15
CA ILE A 259 -5.16 -30.10 0.00
C ILE A 259 -5.81 -30.68 -1.26
N ASP A 260 -5.06 -30.71 -2.37
CA ASP A 260 -5.56 -31.19 -3.67
C ASP A 260 -5.23 -32.67 -3.93
N SER A 261 -4.48 -33.31 -3.03
CA SER A 261 -4.12 -34.73 -3.08
C SER A 261 -5.24 -35.64 -2.56
N SER A 262 -5.44 -36.80 -3.17
CA SER A 262 -6.31 -37.86 -2.65
C SER A 262 -5.69 -38.66 -1.49
N ASP A 263 -4.40 -38.49 -1.23
CA ASP A 263 -3.65 -39.08 -0.10
C ASP A 263 -2.76 -38.00 0.54
N PRO A 264 -3.24 -37.28 1.58
CA PRO A 264 -2.53 -36.15 2.14
C PRO A 264 -1.30 -36.58 2.95
N LYS A 265 -0.14 -35.97 2.69
CA LYS A 265 1.11 -36.27 3.43
C LYS A 265 1.10 -35.81 4.89
N SER A 266 0.32 -34.79 5.21
CA SER A 266 0.23 -34.21 6.56
C SER A 266 -0.73 -34.99 7.45
N LYS A 267 -0.22 -35.55 8.57
CA LYS A 267 -1.02 -36.36 9.49
C LYS A 267 -2.02 -35.49 10.27
N ILE A 268 -1.60 -34.28 10.64
CA ILE A 268 -2.47 -33.26 11.24
C ILE A 268 -3.61 -32.93 10.27
N PHE A 269 -3.32 -32.67 9.00
CA PHE A 269 -4.36 -32.33 8.02
C PHE A 269 -5.38 -33.46 7.86
N SER A 270 -4.92 -34.70 7.63
CA SER A 270 -5.81 -35.86 7.46
C SER A 270 -6.73 -36.05 8.68
N TYR A 271 -6.20 -35.87 9.89
CA TYR A 271 -7.00 -35.95 11.11
C TYR A 271 -8.10 -34.87 11.19
N PHE A 272 -7.79 -33.64 10.78
CA PHE A 272 -8.76 -32.53 10.82
C PHE A 272 -9.80 -32.60 9.70
N ASP A 273 -9.40 -33.04 8.50
CA ASP A 273 -10.30 -33.25 7.37
C ASP A 273 -11.35 -34.33 7.69
N GLU A 274 -10.93 -35.46 8.31
CA GLU A 274 -11.85 -36.50 8.81
C GLU A 274 -12.87 -35.97 9.84
N LYS A 275 -12.48 -34.98 10.64
CA LYS A 275 -13.35 -34.33 11.65
C LYS A 275 -14.22 -33.21 11.06
N GLY A 276 -14.03 -32.86 9.79
CA GLY A 276 -14.75 -31.79 9.11
C GLY A 276 -14.38 -30.38 9.61
N LEU A 277 -13.18 -30.21 10.15
CA LEU A 277 -12.67 -28.93 10.65
C LEU A 277 -11.83 -28.26 9.55
N ARG A 278 -11.99 -26.93 9.40
CA ARG A 278 -11.32 -26.16 8.34
C ARG A 278 -10.10 -25.39 8.88
N PRO A 279 -8.94 -25.43 8.19
CA PRO A 279 -7.74 -24.72 8.61
C PRO A 279 -7.87 -23.21 8.37
N LEU A 280 -7.12 -22.43 9.16
CA LEU A 280 -6.62 -21.14 8.71
C LEU A 280 -5.46 -21.37 7.74
N LEU A 281 -5.60 -20.93 6.50
CA LEU A 281 -4.57 -21.08 5.47
C LEU A 281 -3.72 -19.82 5.41
N LEU A 282 -2.39 -19.92 5.56
CA LEU A 282 -1.45 -18.80 5.52
C LEU A 282 -0.41 -19.01 4.41
N LEU A 283 -0.13 -17.98 3.62
CA LEU A 283 0.91 -17.93 2.60
C LEU A 283 1.96 -16.90 3.00
N PHE A 284 3.24 -17.21 2.83
CA PHE A 284 4.30 -16.22 3.04
C PHE A 284 4.81 -15.58 1.74
N ASP A 285 4.52 -16.20 0.59
CA ASP A 285 4.86 -15.73 -0.75
C ASP A 285 3.64 -15.72 -1.69
N GLU A 286 3.72 -14.98 -2.82
CA GLU A 286 2.62 -14.90 -3.79
C GLU A 286 2.27 -16.29 -4.38
N PHE A 287 1.03 -16.71 -4.18
CA PHE A 287 0.47 -17.94 -4.73
C PHE A 287 0.02 -17.74 -6.17
N ILE A 288 0.52 -18.61 -7.06
CA ILE A 288 0.33 -18.46 -8.52
C ILE A 288 -0.85 -19.30 -9.03
N ASN A 289 -1.28 -20.33 -8.30
CA ASN A 289 -2.28 -21.29 -8.75
C ASN A 289 -3.63 -21.12 -8.02
N SER A 290 -4.69 -21.80 -8.44
CA SER A 290 -5.97 -21.88 -7.71
C SER A 290 -6.05 -23.20 -6.95
N ILE A 291 -6.57 -23.22 -5.71
CA ILE A 291 -6.87 -24.47 -4.99
C ILE A 291 -7.97 -25.22 -5.74
N ALA A 292 -7.71 -26.46 -6.15
CA ALA A 292 -8.69 -27.25 -6.92
C ALA A 292 -9.86 -27.72 -6.03
N ASN A 293 -9.59 -28.01 -4.75
CA ASN A 293 -10.59 -28.41 -3.78
C ASN A 293 -11.42 -27.22 -3.28
N LYS A 294 -12.61 -27.03 -3.88
CA LYS A 294 -13.56 -25.93 -3.56
C LYS A 294 -14.05 -25.87 -2.11
N ASN A 295 -13.80 -26.89 -1.29
CA ASN A 295 -14.18 -26.90 0.12
C ASN A 295 -13.26 -26.01 0.99
N TYR A 296 -12.09 -25.64 0.48
CA TYR A 296 -11.08 -24.88 1.18
C TYR A 296 -11.03 -23.44 0.66
N LYS A 297 -10.88 -22.48 1.59
CA LYS A 297 -10.82 -21.04 1.27
C LYS A 297 -9.46 -20.68 0.66
N THR A 298 -9.37 -19.54 -0.02
CA THR A 298 -8.10 -18.96 -0.47
C THR A 298 -7.17 -18.71 0.73
N PRO A 299 -5.85 -18.99 0.62
CA PRO A 299 -4.93 -18.74 1.73
C PRO A 299 -4.67 -17.25 1.93
N ARG A 300 -4.43 -16.83 3.18
CA ARG A 300 -4.12 -15.45 3.56
C ARG A 300 -2.64 -15.16 3.35
N LEU A 301 -2.30 -14.17 2.53
CA LEU A 301 -0.91 -13.73 2.38
C LEU A 301 -0.46 -12.94 3.61
N VAL A 302 0.62 -13.38 4.24
CA VAL A 302 1.23 -12.77 5.43
C VAL A 302 2.72 -12.65 5.22
N THR A 303 3.28 -11.47 5.46
CA THR A 303 4.72 -11.28 5.34
C THR A 303 5.40 -11.53 6.68
N SER A 304 6.55 -12.19 6.66
CA SER A 304 7.39 -12.41 7.84
C SER A 304 7.88 -11.09 8.47
N THR A 305 7.84 -9.99 7.72
CA THR A 305 8.19 -8.63 8.19
C THR A 305 7.12 -7.98 9.06
N ASN A 306 5.88 -8.49 9.07
CA ASN A 306 4.75 -7.83 9.73
C ASN A 306 4.11 -8.72 10.81
N LEU A 307 4.89 -9.02 11.85
CA LEU A 307 4.53 -9.89 12.96
C LEU A 307 3.22 -9.48 13.66
N ASN A 308 2.92 -8.18 13.72
CA ASN A 308 1.68 -7.67 14.33
C ASN A 308 0.42 -8.10 13.56
N LYS A 309 0.49 -8.16 12.22
CA LYS A 309 -0.62 -8.64 11.37
C LYS A 309 -0.87 -10.13 11.61
N ILE A 310 0.20 -10.92 11.67
CA ILE A 310 0.13 -12.36 12.00
C ILE A 310 -0.49 -12.55 13.39
N GLU A 311 -0.06 -11.78 14.39
CA GLU A 311 -0.61 -11.84 15.74
C GLU A 311 -2.08 -11.46 15.80
N HIS A 312 -2.51 -10.40 15.09
CA HIS A 312 -3.91 -9.99 15.01
C HIS A 312 -4.77 -11.07 14.35
N LEU A 313 -4.33 -11.62 13.21
CA LEU A 313 -5.00 -12.70 12.48
C LEU A 313 -5.19 -13.94 13.36
N ILE A 314 -4.18 -14.30 14.15
CA ILE A 314 -4.26 -15.43 15.07
C ILE A 314 -5.20 -15.11 16.23
N LYS A 315 -5.08 -13.93 16.86
CA LYS A 315 -6.01 -13.49 17.92
C LYS A 315 -7.46 -13.55 17.44
N GLU A 316 -7.74 -13.08 16.23
CA GLU A 316 -9.07 -13.16 15.61
C GLU A 316 -9.48 -14.62 15.37
N TYR A 317 -8.64 -15.41 14.72
CA TYR A 317 -8.92 -16.82 14.46
C TYR A 317 -9.16 -17.61 15.74
N LEU A 318 -8.54 -17.22 16.86
CA LEU A 318 -8.68 -17.87 18.16
C LEU A 318 -9.86 -17.37 18.99
N LYS A 319 -10.42 -16.18 18.73
CA LYS A 319 -11.62 -15.70 19.42
C LYS A 319 -12.76 -16.74 19.34
N PRO A 320 -13.52 -16.95 20.43
CA PRO A 320 -14.73 -17.77 20.39
C PRO A 320 -15.75 -17.09 19.48
N VAL A 321 -16.31 -17.84 18.53
CA VAL A 321 -17.34 -17.29 17.63
C VAL A 321 -18.60 -17.04 18.46
N SER A 322 -19.15 -15.83 18.41
CA SER A 322 -20.36 -15.49 19.15
C SER A 322 -21.54 -16.31 18.64
N VAL A 323 -22.34 -16.86 19.56
CA VAL A 323 -23.59 -17.53 19.20
C VAL A 323 -24.59 -16.47 18.73
N LEU A 324 -25.21 -16.70 17.56
CA LEU A 324 -26.26 -15.86 17.00
C LEU A 324 -27.36 -15.61 18.03
N LYS A 325 -27.48 -14.39 18.53
CA LYS A 325 -28.56 -13.96 19.43
C LYS A 325 -29.77 -13.53 18.59
N TYR A 326 -30.96 -13.96 18.99
CA TYR A 326 -32.21 -13.54 18.36
C TYR A 326 -33.37 -13.62 19.34
N ASN A 327 -34.40 -12.81 19.05
CA ASN A 327 -35.65 -12.78 19.80
C ASN A 327 -36.71 -13.63 19.09
N PHE A 328 -37.41 -14.48 19.85
CA PHE A 328 -38.53 -15.26 19.34
C PHE A 328 -39.63 -14.38 18.74
N GLU A 329 -39.89 -13.19 19.28
CA GLU A 329 -40.87 -12.23 18.78
C GLU A 329 -40.65 -11.88 17.29
N LEU A 330 -39.39 -11.65 16.90
CA LEU A 330 -39.00 -11.32 15.54
C LEU A 330 -39.26 -12.51 14.60
N ILE A 331 -38.83 -13.71 14.98
CA ILE A 331 -39.04 -14.92 14.16
C ILE A 331 -40.53 -15.24 14.03
N LYS A 332 -41.31 -15.09 15.12
CA LYS A 332 -42.77 -15.27 15.11
C LYS A 332 -43.42 -14.35 14.06
N LYS A 333 -43.01 -13.07 13.99
CA LYS A 333 -43.51 -12.11 12.99
C LYS A 333 -43.12 -12.48 11.55
N VAL A 334 -41.90 -12.98 11.33
CA VAL A 334 -41.49 -13.45 10.00
C VAL A 334 -42.30 -14.66 9.56
N LEU A 335 -42.49 -15.66 10.43
CA LEU A 335 -43.32 -16.82 10.13
C LEU A 335 -44.78 -16.42 9.84
N GLN A 336 -45.32 -15.41 10.52
CA GLN A 336 -46.64 -14.86 10.20
C GLN A 336 -46.68 -14.23 8.80
N SER A 337 -45.63 -13.50 8.43
CA SER A 337 -45.52 -12.84 7.12
C SER A 337 -45.39 -13.83 5.97
N LEU A 338 -44.62 -14.92 6.15
CA LEU A 338 -44.46 -15.97 5.15
C LEU A 338 -45.75 -16.76 4.88
N PHE A 339 -46.63 -16.85 5.88
CA PHE A 339 -47.87 -17.61 5.80
C PHE A 339 -49.11 -16.74 6.09
N PRO A 340 -49.38 -15.68 5.28
CA PRO A 340 -50.37 -14.66 5.61
C PRO A 340 -51.82 -15.21 5.61
N ALA A 341 -52.05 -16.32 4.90
CA ALA A 341 -53.36 -16.99 4.86
C ALA A 341 -53.63 -17.90 6.09
N HIS A 342 -52.65 -18.14 6.96
CA HIS A 342 -52.76 -19.07 8.09
C HIS A 342 -53.06 -18.32 9.40
N SER A 343 -53.92 -18.88 10.24
CA SER A 343 -54.10 -18.35 11.60
C SER A 343 -52.91 -18.78 12.46
N PHE A 344 -52.27 -17.81 13.11
CA PHE A 344 -51.09 -18.02 13.94
C PHE A 344 -51.45 -18.19 15.42
N ARG A 345 -50.86 -19.19 16.08
CA ARG A 345 -50.92 -19.38 17.53
C ARG A 345 -49.54 -19.78 18.05
N ALA A 346 -48.93 -18.94 18.89
CA ALA A 346 -47.76 -19.32 19.66
C ALA A 346 -48.20 -19.94 21.00
N ILE A 347 -47.51 -20.99 21.42
CA ILE A 347 -47.64 -21.52 22.79
C ILE A 347 -46.52 -20.89 23.60
N THR A 348 -46.86 -19.86 24.37
CA THR A 348 -45.95 -19.22 25.32
C THR A 348 -46.06 -19.94 26.67
N ASN A 349 -44.93 -20.44 27.19
CA ASN A 349 -44.81 -20.88 28.57
C ASN A 349 -44.00 -19.85 29.36
N GLU A 350 -44.04 -19.93 30.69
CA GLU A 350 -43.06 -19.30 31.60
C GLU A 350 -41.60 -19.75 31.33
N ASP A 351 -41.39 -20.76 30.47
CA ASP A 351 -40.13 -21.42 30.09
C ASP A 351 -39.56 -20.94 28.71
N GLU A 352 -39.73 -19.68 28.28
CA GLU A 352 -39.14 -19.15 27.02
C GLU A 352 -37.60 -19.14 26.98
N LYS A 353 -36.92 -19.72 27.98
CA LYS A 353 -35.46 -19.76 28.04
C LYS A 353 -34.81 -20.60 26.94
N TYR A 354 -35.42 -21.73 26.55
CA TYR A 354 -34.75 -22.74 25.72
C TYR A 354 -35.40 -23.03 24.35
N PHE A 355 -36.72 -22.90 24.19
CA PHE A 355 -37.40 -23.07 22.90
C PHE A 355 -38.79 -22.41 22.89
N CYS A 356 -39.38 -22.26 21.70
CA CYS A 356 -40.73 -21.76 21.45
C CYS A 356 -41.44 -22.68 20.44
N ILE A 357 -42.77 -22.86 20.59
CA ILE A 357 -43.60 -23.59 19.63
C ILE A 357 -44.59 -22.63 18.95
N CYS A 358 -44.65 -22.69 17.62
CA CYS A 358 -45.57 -21.90 16.81
C CYS A 358 -46.42 -22.81 15.92
N ASN A 359 -47.73 -22.59 15.94
CA ASN A 359 -48.69 -23.34 15.14
C ASN A 359 -49.35 -22.40 14.13
N LEU A 360 -49.33 -22.80 12.86
CA LEU A 360 -49.96 -22.10 11.75
C LEU A 360 -51.03 -23.02 11.17
N SER A 361 -52.29 -22.62 11.22
CA SER A 361 -53.41 -23.42 10.71
C SER A 361 -54.15 -22.74 9.57
N TYR A 362 -54.40 -23.49 8.50
CA TYR A 362 -55.24 -23.05 7.38
C TYR A 362 -56.13 -24.21 6.91
N LYS A 363 -57.45 -24.00 6.93
CA LYS A 363 -58.45 -25.03 6.63
C LYS A 363 -58.19 -26.32 7.44
N ASN A 364 -57.90 -27.45 6.79
CA ASN A 364 -57.60 -28.74 7.41
C ASN A 364 -56.10 -29.04 7.54
N SER A 365 -55.23 -28.04 7.31
CA SER A 365 -53.76 -28.19 7.39
C SER A 365 -53.20 -27.40 8.57
N VAL A 366 -52.23 -28.00 9.27
CA VAL A 366 -51.52 -27.39 10.40
C VAL A 366 -50.03 -27.60 10.20
N ILE A 367 -49.28 -26.51 10.24
CA ILE A 367 -47.82 -26.47 10.22
C ILE A 367 -47.36 -26.11 11.63
N ASN A 368 -46.49 -26.93 12.21
CA ASN A 368 -45.95 -26.70 13.55
C ASN A 368 -44.45 -26.42 13.46
N PHE A 369 -44.01 -25.38 14.14
CA PHE A 369 -42.61 -25.00 14.26
C PHE A 369 -42.14 -25.15 15.70
N LEU A 370 -41.01 -25.83 15.90
CA LEU A 370 -40.26 -25.85 17.15
C LEU A 370 -38.97 -25.05 16.95
N ILE A 371 -38.90 -23.88 17.57
CA ILE A 371 -37.80 -22.93 17.40
C ILE A 371 -36.95 -23.00 18.66
N PHE A 372 -35.68 -23.36 18.53
CA PHE A 372 -34.77 -23.39 19.67
C PHE A 372 -34.38 -21.96 20.07
N SER A 373 -33.94 -21.72 21.30
CA SER A 373 -33.33 -20.45 21.73
C SER A 373 -31.86 -20.41 21.34
N HIS A 374 -31.24 -19.23 21.27
CA HIS A 374 -29.78 -19.12 21.11
C HIS A 374 -29.00 -19.67 22.32
N GLU A 375 -29.60 -19.69 23.52
CA GLU A 375 -29.00 -20.24 24.75
C GLU A 375 -29.43 -21.68 25.08
N TYR A 376 -29.95 -22.42 24.10
CA TYR A 376 -30.58 -23.70 24.36
C TYR A 376 -29.62 -24.76 24.93
N LYS A 377 -30.09 -25.50 25.93
CA LYS A 377 -29.47 -26.75 26.38
C LYS A 377 -30.19 -27.94 25.74
N ARG A 378 -29.49 -28.65 24.85
CA ARG A 378 -30.02 -29.82 24.10
C ARG A 378 -30.80 -30.81 24.97
N SER A 379 -30.23 -31.19 26.11
CA SER A 379 -30.86 -32.14 27.05
C SER A 379 -32.15 -31.62 27.67
N GLU A 380 -32.20 -30.31 27.98
CA GLU A 380 -33.38 -29.66 28.56
C GLU A 380 -34.51 -29.50 27.53
N VAL A 381 -34.18 -29.07 26.30
CA VAL A 381 -35.16 -28.95 25.22
C VAL A 381 -35.81 -30.30 24.95
N LEU A 382 -35.02 -31.36 24.78
CA LEU A 382 -35.53 -32.71 24.53
C LEU A 382 -36.41 -33.20 25.68
N LYS A 383 -35.94 -33.07 26.93
CA LYS A 383 -36.68 -33.52 28.12
C LYS A 383 -38.03 -32.81 28.24
N GLN A 384 -38.04 -31.48 28.16
CA GLN A 384 -39.28 -30.70 28.30
C GLN A 384 -40.25 -30.94 27.15
N PHE A 385 -39.74 -31.09 25.92
CA PHE A 385 -40.56 -31.40 24.75
C PHE A 385 -41.19 -32.79 24.86
N ASP A 386 -40.40 -33.79 25.25
CA ASP A 386 -40.87 -35.17 25.40
C ASP A 386 -41.93 -35.30 26.51
N GLU A 387 -41.72 -34.62 27.64
CA GLU A 387 -42.62 -34.65 28.81
C GLU A 387 -43.96 -33.95 28.54
N LYS A 388 -43.95 -32.77 27.89
CA LYS A 388 -45.13 -31.90 27.78
C LYS A 388 -45.82 -31.93 26.42
N TYR A 389 -45.12 -32.22 25.32
CA TYR A 389 -45.61 -31.92 23.95
C TYR A 389 -45.59 -33.10 22.98
N LEU A 390 -44.80 -34.15 23.21
CA LEU A 390 -44.60 -35.27 22.28
C LEU A 390 -45.89 -35.88 21.72
N LYS A 391 -46.93 -36.03 22.55
CA LYS A 391 -48.22 -36.64 22.16
C LYS A 391 -49.01 -35.79 21.17
N GLY A 392 -48.79 -34.47 21.12
CA GLY A 392 -49.51 -33.53 20.25
C GLY A 392 -48.81 -33.22 18.92
N TYR A 393 -47.51 -33.50 18.81
CA TYR A 393 -46.65 -33.11 17.69
C TYR A 393 -45.85 -34.29 17.10
N SER A 394 -46.43 -35.50 17.13
CA SER A 394 -45.76 -36.73 16.70
C SER A 394 -45.49 -36.84 15.18
N SER A 395 -46.06 -35.94 14.37
CA SER A 395 -45.88 -35.81 12.92
C SER A 395 -46.18 -34.38 12.48
N ASN A 396 -45.55 -33.89 11.40
CA ASN A 396 -45.66 -32.51 10.88
C ASN A 396 -45.09 -31.45 11.83
N LEU A 397 -43.85 -31.64 12.26
CA LEU A 397 -43.08 -30.65 13.02
C LEU A 397 -41.82 -30.26 12.27
N THR A 398 -41.66 -28.96 12.01
CA THR A 398 -40.44 -28.35 11.48
C THR A 398 -39.64 -27.78 12.64
N ILE A 399 -38.39 -28.20 12.78
CA ILE A 399 -37.52 -27.81 13.88
C ILE A 399 -36.49 -26.82 13.35
N LEU A 400 -36.51 -25.61 13.88
CA LEU A 400 -35.59 -24.53 13.53
C LEU A 400 -34.54 -24.39 14.63
N VAL A 401 -33.29 -24.62 14.27
CA VAL A 401 -32.16 -24.66 15.20
C VAL A 401 -31.18 -23.54 14.84
N PRO A 402 -30.64 -22.79 15.80
CA PRO A 402 -29.60 -21.82 15.48
C PRO A 402 -28.27 -22.51 15.20
N LYS A 403 -27.54 -21.93 14.24
CA LYS A 403 -26.21 -22.39 13.86
C LYS A 403 -25.22 -22.06 14.97
N ASP A 404 -24.42 -23.06 15.36
CA ASP A 404 -23.34 -22.91 16.34
C ASP A 404 -22.02 -23.17 15.62
N TYR A 405 -21.34 -22.10 15.24
CA TYR A 405 -20.11 -22.14 14.46
C TYR A 405 -18.90 -22.67 15.25
N ASN A 406 -19.04 -22.85 16.57
CA ASN A 406 -18.00 -23.46 17.40
C ASN A 406 -18.07 -25.00 17.40
N GLN A 407 -19.06 -25.61 16.74
CA GLN A 407 -19.23 -27.06 16.68
C GLN A 407 -19.49 -27.57 15.26
N PRO A 408 -19.16 -28.83 14.93
CA PRO A 408 -19.43 -29.40 13.62
C PRO A 408 -20.94 -29.41 13.31
N THR A 409 -21.33 -28.48 12.45
CA THR A 409 -22.70 -28.12 12.09
C THR A 409 -23.53 -29.33 11.60
N ASN A 410 -22.91 -30.21 10.80
CA ASN A 410 -23.56 -31.38 10.21
C ASN A 410 -23.87 -32.49 11.23
N LEU A 411 -22.99 -32.72 12.20
CA LEU A 411 -23.21 -33.73 13.25
C LEU A 411 -24.36 -33.32 14.18
N ARG A 412 -24.53 -32.01 14.38
CA ARG A 412 -25.58 -31.45 15.23
C ARG A 412 -26.97 -31.62 14.65
N LEU A 413 -27.16 -31.27 13.36
CA LEU A 413 -28.42 -31.53 12.67
C LEU A 413 -28.74 -33.02 12.67
N LYS A 414 -27.74 -33.87 12.37
CA LYS A 414 -27.92 -35.32 12.35
C LYS A 414 -28.39 -35.85 13.71
N TYR A 415 -27.76 -35.43 14.80
CA TYR A 415 -28.17 -35.81 16.16
C TYR A 415 -29.61 -35.39 16.49
N ILE A 416 -29.99 -34.15 16.17
CA ILE A 416 -31.35 -33.65 16.43
C ILE A 416 -32.36 -34.41 15.56
N LYS A 417 -32.06 -34.63 14.27
CA LYS A 417 -32.87 -35.46 13.36
C LYS A 417 -33.07 -36.88 13.92
N ASP A 418 -32.01 -37.53 14.39
CA ASP A 418 -32.06 -38.88 14.96
C ASP A 418 -32.94 -38.94 16.22
N LYS A 419 -32.94 -37.88 17.05
CA LYS A 419 -33.73 -37.81 18.28
C LYS A 419 -35.22 -37.53 18.03
N PHE A 420 -35.55 -36.75 17.02
CA PHE A 420 -36.94 -36.34 16.75
C PHE A 420 -37.74 -37.28 15.82
N LYS A 421 -37.25 -38.49 15.52
CA LYS A 421 -37.83 -39.52 14.59
C LYS A 421 -37.93 -39.04 13.13
N ASN A 422 -37.78 -39.98 12.18
CA ASN A 422 -37.66 -39.78 10.71
C ASN A 422 -38.81 -39.05 9.97
N ARG A 423 -39.80 -38.44 10.64
CA ARG A 423 -40.92 -37.71 10.01
C ARG A 423 -40.89 -36.19 10.26
N ASN A 424 -39.87 -35.68 10.95
CA ASN A 424 -39.72 -34.26 11.27
C ASN A 424 -38.56 -33.66 10.46
N GLU A 425 -38.78 -32.46 9.94
CA GLU A 425 -37.74 -31.70 9.23
C GLU A 425 -36.94 -30.87 10.23
N VAL A 426 -35.62 -30.82 10.06
CA VAL A 426 -34.74 -30.04 10.92
C VAL A 426 -33.85 -29.20 10.02
N HIS A 427 -33.98 -27.89 10.17
CA HIS A 427 -33.30 -26.88 9.38
C HIS A 427 -32.56 -25.92 10.29
N PHE A 428 -31.47 -25.33 9.78
CA PHE A 428 -30.94 -24.15 10.43
C PHE A 428 -31.87 -22.96 10.20
N LEU A 429 -31.98 -22.11 11.22
CA LEU A 429 -32.89 -20.98 11.22
C LEU A 429 -32.56 -19.96 10.11
N ASP A 430 -31.28 -19.64 9.92
CA ASP A 430 -30.77 -18.75 8.87
C ASP A 430 -31.05 -19.29 7.47
N GLU A 431 -30.73 -20.57 7.24
CA GLU A 431 -30.93 -21.26 5.97
C GLU A 431 -32.41 -21.36 5.61
N PHE A 432 -33.27 -21.77 6.55
CA PHE A 432 -34.72 -21.87 6.34
C PHE A 432 -35.34 -20.52 5.96
N LEU A 433 -34.96 -19.44 6.66
CA LEU A 433 -35.48 -18.12 6.36
C LEU A 433 -35.01 -17.63 4.98
N TYR A 434 -33.76 -17.89 4.60
CA TYR A 434 -33.29 -17.59 3.26
C TYR A 434 -34.09 -18.34 2.18
N GLU A 435 -34.27 -19.65 2.35
CA GLU A 435 -34.95 -20.49 1.36
C GLU A 435 -36.40 -20.09 1.13
N GLU A 436 -37.14 -19.78 2.20
CA GLU A 436 -38.56 -19.44 2.13
C GLU A 436 -38.82 -17.97 1.74
N SER A 437 -37.84 -17.07 1.93
CA SER A 437 -38.06 -15.63 1.72
C SER A 437 -37.21 -14.96 0.65
N LEU A 438 -35.94 -15.35 0.47
CA LEU A 438 -34.98 -14.63 -0.38
C LEU A 438 -34.52 -15.42 -1.61
N LYS A 439 -34.53 -16.75 -1.58
CA LYS A 439 -33.96 -17.62 -2.62
C LYS A 439 -34.46 -17.36 -4.05
N ASN A 440 -35.68 -16.85 -4.19
CA ASN A 440 -36.29 -16.59 -5.50
C ASN A 440 -36.00 -15.17 -6.05
N ILE A 441 -35.33 -14.32 -5.28
CA ILE A 441 -34.92 -12.99 -5.73
C ILE A 441 -33.81 -13.17 -6.76
N ARG A 442 -34.02 -12.63 -7.96
CA ARG A 442 -33.02 -12.68 -9.04
C ARG A 442 -32.12 -11.47 -8.94
N GLN A 443 -30.82 -11.69 -9.09
CA GLN A 443 -29.82 -10.65 -9.14
C GLN A 443 -28.87 -10.93 -10.30
N ASP A 444 -28.61 -9.92 -11.12
CA ASP A 444 -27.70 -10.01 -12.25
C ASP A 444 -26.34 -9.44 -11.87
N SER A 445 -25.25 -10.04 -12.36
CA SER A 445 -23.90 -9.50 -12.14
C SER A 445 -23.70 -8.20 -12.94
N PHE A 446 -23.00 -7.23 -12.34
CA PHE A 446 -22.61 -5.98 -13.01
C PHE A 446 -21.59 -6.24 -14.12
N PHE A 447 -20.59 -7.09 -13.85
CA PHE A 447 -19.52 -7.37 -14.79
C PHE A 447 -19.80 -8.62 -15.62
N THR A 448 -19.88 -8.45 -16.94
CA THR A 448 -19.97 -9.59 -17.89
C THR A 448 -18.71 -9.79 -18.71
N ASN A 449 -17.97 -8.73 -19.07
CA ASN A 449 -16.76 -8.80 -19.92
C ASN A 449 -15.66 -7.76 -19.58
N GLU A 450 -15.76 -7.02 -18.47
CA GLU A 450 -14.84 -5.92 -18.17
C GLU A 450 -13.54 -6.36 -17.47
N VAL A 451 -12.48 -5.58 -17.71
CA VAL A 451 -11.16 -5.81 -17.16
C VAL A 451 -11.07 -5.28 -15.72
N PHE A 452 -11.41 -6.14 -14.76
CA PHE A 452 -11.16 -5.85 -13.34
C PHE A 452 -9.72 -6.23 -12.93
N ILE A 453 -9.05 -5.33 -12.20
CA ILE A 453 -7.77 -5.57 -11.53
C ILE A 453 -7.98 -5.33 -10.03
N SER A 454 -7.64 -6.34 -9.22
CA SER A 454 -7.78 -6.25 -7.75
C SER A 454 -6.87 -5.13 -7.20
N PRO A 455 -7.43 -4.10 -6.55
CA PRO A 455 -6.64 -3.02 -5.97
C PRO A 455 -6.07 -3.41 -4.60
N TYR A 456 -5.21 -2.54 -4.08
CA TYR A 456 -4.78 -2.59 -2.69
C TYR A 456 -5.58 -1.60 -1.85
N PHE A 457 -5.79 -1.95 -0.58
CA PHE A 457 -6.35 -1.11 0.44
C PHE A 457 -5.31 -0.87 1.52
N LYS A 458 -5.41 0.26 2.20
CA LYS A 458 -4.63 0.57 3.40
C LYS A 458 -5.55 0.59 4.61
N ILE A 459 -5.20 -0.15 5.64
CA ILE A 459 -5.83 -0.10 6.96
C ILE A 459 -4.73 0.21 7.96
N ASP A 460 -4.83 1.34 8.67
CA ASP A 460 -3.77 1.83 9.54
C ASP A 460 -2.42 1.95 8.80
N ASN A 461 -1.50 1.01 9.05
CA ASN A 461 -0.19 0.93 8.41
C ASN A 461 -0.01 -0.30 7.50
N ASP A 462 -1.04 -1.13 7.38
CA ASP A 462 -0.98 -2.40 6.66
C ASP A 462 -1.66 -2.29 5.29
N PHE A 463 -1.15 -3.08 4.34
CA PHE A 463 -1.77 -3.27 3.04
C PHE A 463 -2.69 -4.50 3.09
N GLU A 464 -3.91 -4.31 2.61
CA GLU A 464 -4.92 -5.35 2.43
C GLU A 464 -5.30 -5.45 0.95
N LYS A 465 -5.87 -6.58 0.57
CA LYS A 465 -6.41 -6.85 -0.77
C LYS A 465 -7.94 -7.01 -0.69
N LEU A 466 -8.56 -7.18 -1.85
CA LEU A 466 -10.01 -7.38 -1.94
C LEU A 466 -10.46 -8.66 -1.22
N GLU A 467 -9.59 -9.68 -1.19
CA GLU A 467 -9.84 -10.93 -0.49
C GLU A 467 -10.09 -10.73 1.01
N ASP A 468 -9.40 -9.79 1.65
CA ASP A 468 -9.56 -9.48 3.08
C ASP A 468 -10.93 -8.85 3.38
N ILE A 469 -11.51 -8.10 2.44
CA ILE A 469 -12.90 -7.59 2.54
C ILE A 469 -13.89 -8.75 2.46
N PHE A 470 -13.67 -9.73 1.58
CA PHE A 470 -14.52 -10.92 1.48
C PHE A 470 -14.47 -11.78 2.74
N GLU A 471 -13.34 -11.80 3.43
CA GLU A 471 -13.23 -12.46 4.72
C GLU A 471 -14.00 -11.73 5.80
N TRP A 472 -13.89 -10.40 5.87
CA TRP A 472 -14.68 -9.58 6.78
C TRP A 472 -16.20 -9.77 6.54
N LEU A 473 -16.63 -9.88 5.28
CA LEU A 473 -18.03 -10.17 4.96
C LEU A 473 -18.52 -11.52 5.51
N LYS A 474 -17.61 -12.48 5.70
CA LYS A 474 -17.91 -13.83 6.23
C LYS A 474 -17.72 -13.97 7.74
N ASN A 475 -17.10 -12.98 8.42
CA ASN A 475 -16.81 -13.03 9.86
C ASN A 475 -17.83 -12.22 10.69
N ASP A 476 -17.76 -12.33 12.02
CA ASP A 476 -18.68 -11.66 12.95
C ASP A 476 -18.02 -10.45 13.66
N GLU A 477 -16.96 -9.87 13.10
CA GLU A 477 -16.18 -8.81 13.77
C GLU A 477 -16.95 -7.49 13.93
N THR A 478 -17.30 -6.87 12.80
CA THR A 478 -18.08 -5.62 12.73
C THR A 478 -19.12 -5.75 11.62
N SER A 479 -20.23 -5.03 11.76
CA SER A 479 -21.30 -5.06 10.77
C SER A 479 -21.12 -3.99 9.68
N VAL A 480 -20.39 -2.91 9.97
CA VAL A 480 -20.18 -1.80 9.03
C VAL A 480 -18.72 -1.69 8.60
N ALA A 481 -18.52 -1.51 7.30
CA ALA A 481 -17.24 -1.16 6.69
C ALA A 481 -17.37 0.04 5.75
N PHE A 482 -16.32 0.86 5.71
CA PHE A 482 -16.18 1.98 4.79
C PHE A 482 -15.12 1.67 3.75
N ILE A 483 -15.44 1.91 2.48
CA ILE A 483 -14.45 1.96 1.41
C ILE A 483 -14.24 3.43 1.07
N ILE A 484 -13.09 3.97 1.48
CA ILE A 484 -12.74 5.37 1.29
C ILE A 484 -11.72 5.52 0.16
N GLY A 485 -11.70 6.68 -0.46
CA GLY A 485 -10.68 7.06 -1.44
C GLY A 485 -11.09 8.33 -2.18
N PRO A 486 -10.19 8.93 -2.98
CA PRO A 486 -10.52 10.04 -3.88
C PRO A 486 -11.49 9.66 -5.00
N GLY A 487 -12.06 10.67 -5.65
CA GLY A 487 -12.87 10.47 -6.87
C GLY A 487 -12.06 9.84 -8.01
N GLY A 488 -12.62 8.82 -8.65
CA GLY A 488 -12.00 8.18 -9.82
C GLY A 488 -11.06 7.01 -9.52
N ASP A 489 -10.82 6.70 -8.25
CA ASP A 489 -9.89 5.63 -7.85
C ASP A 489 -10.49 4.21 -7.87
N GLY A 490 -11.76 4.07 -8.27
CA GLY A 490 -12.39 2.78 -8.54
C GLY A 490 -13.29 2.24 -7.43
N LYS A 491 -13.71 3.06 -6.46
CA LYS A 491 -14.56 2.63 -5.32
C LYS A 491 -15.87 1.98 -5.76
N THR A 492 -16.62 2.61 -6.67
CA THR A 492 -17.85 2.04 -7.26
C THR A 492 -17.58 0.70 -7.95
N THR A 493 -16.51 0.62 -8.75
CA THR A 493 -16.07 -0.61 -9.43
C THR A 493 -15.73 -1.73 -8.42
N VAL A 494 -15.10 -1.38 -7.30
CA VAL A 494 -14.84 -2.31 -6.19
C VAL A 494 -16.14 -2.78 -5.54
N CYS A 495 -17.08 -1.87 -5.24
CA CYS A 495 -18.39 -2.21 -4.68
C CYS A 495 -19.19 -3.14 -5.60
N GLN A 496 -19.22 -2.86 -6.91
CA GLN A 496 -19.83 -3.73 -7.92
C GLN A 496 -19.15 -5.10 -7.96
N LYS A 497 -17.81 -5.14 -7.81
CA LYS A 497 -17.09 -6.42 -7.81
C LYS A 497 -17.42 -7.23 -6.58
N ILE A 498 -17.57 -6.56 -5.44
CA ILE A 498 -18.00 -7.18 -4.20
C ILE A 498 -19.40 -7.75 -4.33
N HIS A 499 -20.34 -6.99 -4.90
CA HIS A 499 -21.68 -7.46 -5.23
C HIS A 499 -21.66 -8.76 -6.05
N ASP A 500 -20.93 -8.77 -7.16
CA ASP A 500 -20.88 -9.93 -8.06
C ASP A 500 -20.25 -11.15 -7.39
N VAL A 501 -19.22 -10.97 -6.57
CA VAL A 501 -18.60 -12.07 -5.82
C VAL A 501 -19.56 -12.62 -4.77
N ILE A 502 -20.32 -11.77 -4.08
CA ILE A 502 -21.30 -12.26 -3.08
C ILE A 502 -22.38 -13.09 -3.77
N ILE A 503 -22.99 -12.60 -4.85
CA ILE A 503 -24.09 -13.32 -5.52
C ILE A 503 -23.63 -14.65 -6.13
N ASN A 504 -22.40 -14.72 -6.64
CA ASN A 504 -21.90 -15.91 -7.32
C ASN A 504 -21.23 -16.92 -6.36
N ASP A 505 -20.53 -16.44 -5.32
CA ASP A 505 -19.64 -17.28 -4.50
C ASP A 505 -20.10 -17.44 -3.04
N PHE A 506 -21.08 -16.66 -2.56
CA PHE A 506 -21.58 -16.79 -1.19
C PHE A 506 -22.86 -17.63 -1.14
N ASP A 507 -22.87 -18.63 -0.25
CA ASP A 507 -24.06 -19.42 0.02
C ASP A 507 -25.10 -18.58 0.78
N ASN A 508 -26.37 -18.65 0.34
CA ASN A 508 -27.52 -18.08 1.04
C ASN A 508 -27.40 -16.58 1.39
N ASN A 509 -26.91 -15.76 0.46
CA ASN A 509 -26.80 -14.32 0.63
C ASN A 509 -27.39 -13.57 -0.57
N ILE A 510 -28.04 -12.44 -0.32
CA ILE A 510 -28.40 -11.46 -1.35
C ILE A 510 -27.71 -10.13 -1.08
N VAL A 511 -27.49 -9.36 -2.14
CA VAL A 511 -26.94 -8.02 -2.04
C VAL A 511 -27.99 -6.98 -2.34
N ILE A 512 -28.12 -5.96 -1.50
CA ILE A 512 -28.92 -4.77 -1.82
C ILE A 512 -27.93 -3.67 -2.17
N PHE A 513 -27.88 -3.33 -3.46
CA PHE A 513 -26.98 -2.31 -3.98
C PHE A 513 -27.75 -1.01 -4.16
N LEU A 514 -27.45 0.00 -3.34
CA LEU A 514 -28.07 1.31 -3.39
C LEU A 514 -27.10 2.32 -3.97
N ASP A 515 -27.42 2.84 -5.16
CA ASP A 515 -26.73 4.01 -5.68
C ASP A 515 -27.34 5.31 -5.11
N ALA A 516 -26.49 6.31 -4.92
CA ALA A 516 -26.90 7.59 -4.34
C ALA A 516 -27.95 8.35 -5.17
N GLN A 517 -27.95 8.18 -6.50
CA GLN A 517 -28.83 8.92 -7.40
C GLN A 517 -30.28 8.41 -7.27
N SER A 518 -30.46 7.10 -7.36
CA SER A 518 -31.73 6.40 -7.14
C SER A 518 -32.33 6.77 -5.78
N TYR A 519 -31.48 6.87 -4.76
CA TYR A 519 -31.88 7.31 -3.43
C TYR A 519 -32.43 8.75 -3.42
N ILE A 520 -31.65 9.70 -3.97
CA ILE A 520 -32.03 11.12 -4.02
C ILE A 520 -33.32 11.33 -4.80
N GLU A 521 -33.49 10.64 -5.94
CA GLU A 521 -34.68 10.74 -6.78
C GLU A 521 -35.94 10.30 -6.03
N GLN A 522 -35.89 9.19 -5.29
CA GLN A 522 -37.02 8.70 -4.50
C GLN A 522 -37.40 9.64 -3.35
N ILE A 523 -36.44 10.27 -2.68
CA ILE A 523 -36.74 11.24 -1.62
C ILE A 523 -37.37 12.50 -2.19
N LYS A 524 -36.84 13.02 -3.32
CA LYS A 524 -37.37 14.23 -3.97
C LYS A 524 -38.83 14.07 -4.40
N GLN A 525 -39.28 12.85 -4.66
CA GLN A 525 -40.67 12.55 -5.02
C GLN A 525 -41.65 12.53 -3.84
N ARG A 526 -41.19 12.61 -2.59
CA ARG A 526 -42.05 12.51 -1.39
C ARG A 526 -42.43 13.90 -0.84
N ASP A 527 -43.67 14.02 -0.37
CA ASP A 527 -44.19 15.24 0.27
C ASP A 527 -43.50 15.45 1.64
N ARG A 528 -42.58 16.44 1.71
CA ARG A 528 -41.81 16.93 2.90
C ARG A 528 -40.43 16.30 3.11
N VAL A 529 -39.45 16.76 2.33
CA VAL A 529 -38.02 16.39 2.43
C VAL A 529 -37.38 16.84 3.76
N ASP A 530 -37.85 17.94 4.37
CA ASP A 530 -37.17 18.58 5.52
C ASP A 530 -37.25 17.78 6.84
N ASN A 531 -38.13 16.79 6.97
CA ASN A 531 -38.32 16.03 8.22
C ASN A 531 -37.90 14.55 8.12
N TRP A 532 -37.25 14.14 7.02
CA TRP A 532 -36.91 12.74 6.82
C TRP A 532 -35.60 12.36 7.50
N ARG A 533 -35.61 11.27 8.26
CA ARG A 533 -34.41 10.68 8.86
C ARG A 533 -33.98 9.48 8.01
N PHE A 534 -32.72 9.48 7.59
CA PHE A 534 -32.16 8.34 6.86
C PHE A 534 -31.91 7.22 7.87
N ASP A 535 -32.70 6.15 7.77
CA ASP A 535 -32.63 4.99 8.66
C ASP A 535 -32.72 3.67 7.86
N LEU A 536 -32.61 2.53 8.56
CA LEU A 536 -32.72 1.20 7.96
C LEU A 536 -34.09 0.95 7.28
N GLN A 537 -35.13 1.65 7.73
CA GLN A 537 -36.47 1.54 7.15
C GLN A 537 -36.54 2.25 5.80
N THR A 538 -35.88 3.39 5.65
CA THR A 538 -35.72 4.10 4.39
C THR A 538 -34.92 3.27 3.38
N VAL A 539 -33.81 2.66 3.84
CA VAL A 539 -33.03 1.69 3.06
C VAL A 539 -33.94 0.57 2.55
N PHE A 540 -34.72 -0.04 3.43
CA PHE A 540 -35.68 -1.08 3.07
C PHE A 540 -36.75 -0.61 2.07
N GLU A 541 -37.37 0.55 2.28
CA GLU A 541 -38.45 1.06 1.42
C GLU A 541 -38.00 1.27 -0.02
N ILE A 542 -36.79 1.81 -0.21
CA ILE A 542 -36.19 2.03 -1.54
C ILE A 542 -35.78 0.68 -2.15
N SER A 543 -35.21 -0.22 -1.35
CA SER A 543 -34.89 -1.58 -1.80
C SER A 543 -36.13 -2.36 -2.22
N ASN A 544 -37.27 -2.17 -1.54
CA ASN A 544 -38.49 -2.92 -1.80
C ASN A 544 -39.17 -2.50 -3.12
N THR A 545 -38.98 -1.25 -3.56
CA THR A 545 -39.39 -0.83 -4.91
C THR A 545 -38.61 -1.52 -6.03
N GLU A 546 -37.36 -1.95 -5.76
CA GLU A 546 -36.49 -2.63 -6.73
C GLU A 546 -36.59 -4.16 -6.65
N VAL A 547 -36.68 -4.71 -5.44
CA VAL A 547 -36.62 -6.16 -5.17
C VAL A 547 -38.01 -6.82 -5.16
N GLY A 548 -39.06 -6.08 -4.77
CA GLY A 548 -40.45 -6.53 -4.76
C GLY A 548 -40.79 -7.60 -3.71
N ASN A 549 -41.94 -7.43 -3.03
CA ASN A 549 -42.61 -8.42 -2.17
C ASN A 549 -41.95 -8.78 -0.81
N LEU A 550 -40.96 -8.04 -0.32
CA LEU A 550 -40.45 -8.24 1.05
C LEU A 550 -41.20 -7.33 2.04
N ASP A 551 -41.48 -7.82 3.25
CA ASP A 551 -41.92 -6.98 4.36
C ASP A 551 -40.74 -6.60 5.28
N ILE A 552 -40.90 -5.50 6.02
CA ILE A 552 -39.83 -4.93 6.85
C ILE A 552 -39.31 -5.90 7.93
N ASN A 553 -40.15 -6.80 8.44
CA ASN A 553 -39.71 -7.76 9.48
C ASN A 553 -38.90 -8.90 8.86
N THR A 554 -39.30 -9.38 7.68
CA THR A 554 -38.52 -10.36 6.91
C THR A 554 -37.17 -9.79 6.50
N PHE A 555 -37.13 -8.53 6.08
CA PHE A 555 -35.87 -7.82 5.83
C PHE A 555 -34.99 -7.73 7.08
N LYS A 556 -35.50 -7.14 8.18
CA LYS A 556 -34.74 -6.96 9.43
C LYS A 556 -34.21 -8.29 9.98
N SER A 557 -34.99 -9.37 9.85
CA SER A 557 -34.59 -10.69 10.33
C SER A 557 -33.54 -11.35 9.44
N ASN A 558 -33.71 -11.33 8.12
CA ASN A 558 -32.69 -11.88 7.21
C ASN A 558 -31.39 -11.08 7.29
N PHE A 559 -31.47 -9.75 7.47
CA PHE A 559 -30.29 -8.93 7.79
C PHE A 559 -29.66 -9.39 9.12
N ALA A 560 -30.45 -9.64 10.17
CA ALA A 560 -29.96 -10.21 11.45
C ALA A 560 -29.19 -11.52 11.28
N PHE A 561 -29.62 -12.37 10.35
CA PHE A 561 -29.01 -13.67 10.15
C PHE A 561 -27.78 -13.61 9.24
N GLY A 562 -27.46 -12.46 8.66
CA GLY A 562 -26.36 -12.31 7.70
C GLY A 562 -26.70 -12.80 6.30
N ASN A 563 -28.00 -12.95 5.98
CA ASN A 563 -28.48 -13.33 4.66
C ASN A 563 -28.55 -12.14 3.69
N ILE A 564 -28.42 -10.92 4.19
CA ILE A 564 -28.47 -9.68 3.41
C ILE A 564 -27.20 -8.87 3.65
N THR A 565 -26.53 -8.51 2.56
CA THR A 565 -25.47 -7.51 2.53
C THR A 565 -26.01 -6.24 1.89
N VAL A 566 -25.85 -5.08 2.52
CA VAL A 566 -26.22 -3.79 1.94
C VAL A 566 -24.96 -3.06 1.49
N ILE A 567 -24.95 -2.56 0.26
CA ILE A 567 -23.88 -1.74 -0.29
C ILE A 567 -24.47 -0.38 -0.64
N ILE A 568 -23.96 0.69 -0.04
CA ILE A 568 -24.34 2.06 -0.36
C ILE A 568 -23.18 2.70 -1.14
N ASP A 569 -23.43 2.97 -2.42
CA ASP A 569 -22.46 3.58 -3.33
C ASP A 569 -22.71 5.09 -3.45
N GLY A 570 -21.72 5.89 -3.02
CA GLY A 570 -21.75 7.36 -3.20
C GLY A 570 -22.46 8.14 -2.09
N ILE A 571 -22.32 7.75 -0.82
CA ILE A 571 -22.96 8.49 0.31
C ILE A 571 -22.55 9.98 0.35
N ASP A 572 -21.38 10.32 -0.19
CA ASP A 572 -20.89 11.70 -0.33
C ASP A 572 -21.85 12.57 -1.18
N GLU A 573 -22.47 11.98 -2.20
CA GLU A 573 -23.46 12.69 -3.03
C GLU A 573 -24.75 12.96 -2.22
N ILE A 574 -25.14 12.04 -1.34
CA ILE A 574 -26.27 12.21 -0.41
C ILE A 574 -25.97 13.30 0.62
N ILE A 575 -24.79 13.25 1.26
CA ILE A 575 -24.33 14.27 2.23
C ILE A 575 -24.32 15.65 1.59
N SER A 576 -23.84 15.77 0.35
CA SER A 576 -23.75 17.08 -0.31
C SER A 576 -25.09 17.63 -0.81
N THR A 577 -26.05 16.74 -1.10
CA THR A 577 -27.34 17.11 -1.69
C THR A 577 -28.43 17.38 -0.65
N LEU A 578 -28.51 16.57 0.41
CA LEU A 578 -29.59 16.62 1.39
C LEU A 578 -29.18 17.46 2.63
N PRO A 579 -29.84 18.62 2.90
CA PRO A 579 -29.43 19.54 3.96
C PRO A 579 -29.48 18.95 5.37
N ASN A 580 -30.34 17.96 5.61
CA ASN A 580 -30.60 17.40 6.94
C ASN A 580 -30.02 15.98 7.11
N PHE A 581 -29.18 15.52 6.18
CA PHE A 581 -28.55 14.21 6.30
C PHE A 581 -27.32 14.28 7.20
N SER A 582 -27.27 13.38 8.18
CA SER A 582 -26.14 13.21 9.10
C SER A 582 -25.69 11.75 9.06
N LEU A 583 -24.47 11.52 8.58
CA LEU A 583 -23.88 10.18 8.55
C LEU A 583 -23.74 9.61 9.98
N ALA A 584 -23.45 10.45 10.97
CA ALA A 584 -23.38 10.03 12.37
C ALA A 584 -24.73 9.53 12.90
N ASP A 585 -25.83 10.25 12.62
CA ASP A 585 -27.17 9.86 13.06
C ASP A 585 -27.66 8.60 12.34
N PHE A 586 -27.27 8.42 11.07
CA PHE A 586 -27.53 7.20 10.32
C PHE A 586 -26.82 5.98 10.94
N LEU A 587 -25.55 6.13 11.32
CA LEU A 587 -24.77 5.07 11.95
C LEU A 587 -25.23 4.79 13.40
N ALA A 588 -25.77 5.79 14.10
CA ALA A 588 -26.38 5.61 15.41
C ALA A 588 -27.56 4.63 15.36
N ASP A 589 -28.37 4.68 14.29
CA ASP A 589 -29.49 3.75 14.11
C ASP A 589 -28.99 2.31 13.86
N PHE A 590 -27.84 2.14 13.19
CA PHE A 590 -27.18 0.83 13.02
C PHE A 590 -26.55 0.30 14.31
N THR A 591 -25.98 1.16 15.16
CA THR A 591 -25.42 0.73 16.45
C THR A 591 -26.51 0.23 17.41
N THR A 592 -27.71 0.81 17.39
CA THR A 592 -28.88 0.22 18.09
C THR A 592 -29.32 -1.14 17.53
N LEU A 593 -29.05 -1.42 16.24
CA LEU A 593 -29.33 -2.72 15.62
C LEU A 593 -28.25 -3.76 15.94
N GLU A 594 -26.99 -3.37 16.05
CA GLU A 594 -25.87 -4.23 16.50
C GLU A 594 -26.14 -4.85 17.88
N GLU A 595 -26.89 -4.17 18.76
CA GLU A 595 -27.27 -4.67 20.07
C GLU A 595 -28.34 -5.78 20.04
N THR A 596 -29.08 -5.95 18.93
CA THR A 596 -30.28 -6.84 18.89
C THR A 596 -30.35 -7.82 17.71
N ILE A 597 -29.57 -7.65 16.65
CA ILE A 597 -29.73 -8.34 15.36
C ILE A 597 -28.33 -8.59 14.75
N GLY A 598 -28.04 -9.84 14.40
CA GLY A 598 -26.69 -10.38 14.13
C GLY A 598 -25.97 -9.97 12.82
N LYS A 599 -25.42 -10.97 12.12
CA LYS A 599 -24.30 -10.96 11.15
C LYS A 599 -24.45 -10.11 9.86
N GLY A 600 -25.47 -9.27 9.74
CA GLY A 600 -25.70 -8.43 8.57
C GLY A 600 -24.52 -7.51 8.27
N LYS A 601 -24.24 -7.28 6.98
CA LYS A 601 -23.09 -6.47 6.54
C LYS A 601 -23.56 -5.23 5.80
N LEU A 602 -22.94 -4.10 6.11
CA LEU A 602 -23.13 -2.81 5.46
C LEU A 602 -21.77 -2.30 4.95
N ILE A 603 -21.67 -2.09 3.63
CA ILE A 603 -20.53 -1.43 3.00
C ILE A 603 -20.96 -0.04 2.56
N ILE A 604 -20.21 0.98 2.94
CA ILE A 604 -20.45 2.36 2.53
C ILE A 604 -19.23 2.86 1.78
N ASN A 605 -19.41 3.22 0.51
CA ASN A 605 -18.41 3.96 -0.24
C ASN A 605 -18.57 5.47 0.01
N CYS A 606 -17.46 6.15 0.31
CA CYS A 606 -17.43 7.60 0.48
C CYS A 606 -16.04 8.21 0.18
N ARG A 607 -15.95 9.54 0.18
CA ARG A 607 -14.67 10.28 0.09
C ARG A 607 -14.04 10.42 1.48
N ASP A 608 -12.70 10.41 1.51
CA ASP A 608 -11.89 10.41 2.75
C ASP A 608 -12.23 11.56 3.69
N ILE A 609 -12.55 12.72 3.13
CA ILE A 609 -12.78 13.96 3.88
C ILE A 609 -13.90 13.80 4.91
N TYR A 610 -14.99 13.12 4.55
CA TYR A 610 -16.15 12.93 5.42
C TYR A 610 -15.88 11.94 6.56
N ILE A 611 -15.05 10.92 6.33
CA ILE A 611 -14.68 9.95 7.38
C ILE A 611 -13.63 10.53 8.31
N ASN A 612 -12.69 11.32 7.79
CA ASN A 612 -11.71 12.02 8.63
C ASN A 612 -12.39 12.97 9.63
N GLU A 613 -13.47 13.65 9.23
CA GLU A 613 -14.28 14.46 10.14
C GLU A 613 -14.92 13.61 11.27
N LEU A 614 -15.44 12.43 10.95
CA LEU A 614 -15.99 11.51 11.94
C LEU A 614 -14.92 10.92 12.88
N LEU A 615 -13.75 10.57 12.35
CA LEU A 615 -12.61 10.08 13.13
C LEU A 615 -12.08 11.13 14.12
N LEU A 616 -12.13 12.41 13.73
CA LEU A 616 -11.79 13.52 14.64
C LEU A 616 -12.84 13.73 15.73
N ALA A 617 -14.10 13.38 15.47
CA ALA A 617 -15.22 13.53 16.40
C ALA A 617 -15.36 12.36 17.40
N ASP A 618 -15.11 11.11 16.97
CA ASP A 618 -15.14 9.91 17.82
C ASP A 618 -13.86 9.07 17.67
N SER A 619 -13.00 9.11 18.68
CA SER A 619 -11.75 8.34 18.72
C SER A 619 -11.94 6.81 18.74
N GLU A 620 -13.14 6.32 19.05
CA GLU A 620 -13.47 4.89 19.02
C GLU A 620 -14.13 4.45 17.71
N PHE A 621 -14.41 5.37 16.79
CA PHE A 621 -15.11 5.08 15.53
C PHE A 621 -14.42 3.96 14.73
N GLN A 622 -13.08 4.00 14.64
CA GLN A 622 -12.28 3.00 13.93
C GLN A 622 -12.25 1.62 14.64
N LYS A 623 -12.60 1.56 15.93
CA LYS A 623 -12.77 0.27 16.65
C LYS A 623 -14.14 -0.35 16.39
N LYS A 624 -15.16 0.49 16.13
CA LYS A 624 -16.54 0.06 15.87
C LYS A 624 -16.75 -0.33 14.40
N HIS A 625 -16.00 0.27 13.48
CA HIS A 625 -16.17 0.10 12.04
C HIS A 625 -14.84 -0.15 11.33
N LYS A 626 -14.86 -0.98 10.28
CA LYS A 626 -13.67 -1.19 9.43
C LYS A 626 -13.56 -0.07 8.42
N ILE A 627 -12.36 0.45 8.18
CA ILE A 627 -12.10 1.51 7.22
C ILE A 627 -11.03 1.03 6.25
N PHE A 628 -11.44 0.75 5.02
CA PHE A 628 -10.57 0.34 3.92
C PHE A 628 -10.25 1.56 3.05
N ASN A 629 -9.03 2.06 3.13
CA ASN A 629 -8.59 3.16 2.27
C ASN A 629 -8.11 2.61 0.92
N LEU A 630 -8.90 2.78 -0.13
CA LEU A 630 -8.60 2.34 -1.47
C LEU A 630 -7.39 3.11 -2.02
N LEU A 631 -6.33 2.36 -2.32
CA LEU A 631 -5.14 2.91 -2.95
C LEU A 631 -5.32 2.93 -4.46
N LYS A 632 -4.73 3.96 -5.08
CA LYS A 632 -4.52 4.00 -6.53
C LYS A 632 -3.65 2.85 -7.00
N PHE A 633 -3.48 2.69 -8.30
CA PHE A 633 -2.57 1.67 -8.83
C PHE A 633 -1.12 2.11 -8.68
N ASN A 634 -0.23 1.13 -8.47
CA ASN A 634 1.20 1.27 -8.65
C ASN A 634 1.60 0.84 -10.08
N ARG A 635 2.89 0.96 -10.44
CA ARG A 635 3.41 0.58 -11.76
C ARG A 635 3.06 -0.85 -12.18
N ASP A 636 3.06 -1.80 -11.23
CA ASP A 636 2.81 -3.20 -11.53
C ASP A 636 1.33 -3.48 -11.81
N LEU A 637 0.42 -2.89 -11.04
CA LEU A 637 -1.01 -2.95 -11.30
C LEU A 637 -1.37 -2.28 -12.64
N VAL A 638 -0.73 -1.15 -12.98
CA VAL A 638 -0.88 -0.50 -14.30
C VAL A 638 -0.48 -1.44 -15.44
N ARG A 639 0.68 -2.12 -15.32
CA ARG A 639 1.11 -3.08 -16.33
C ARG A 639 0.14 -4.26 -16.44
N LYS A 640 -0.34 -4.79 -15.31
CA LYS A 640 -1.35 -5.86 -15.29
C LYS A 640 -2.66 -5.40 -15.96
N TYR A 641 -3.10 -4.16 -15.70
CA TYR A 641 -4.27 -3.54 -16.31
C TYR A 641 -4.14 -3.48 -17.84
N PHE A 642 -3.09 -2.81 -18.37
CA PHE A 642 -2.94 -2.67 -19.83
C PHE A 642 -2.72 -4.01 -20.54
N LYS A 643 -2.00 -4.96 -19.93
CA LYS A 643 -1.86 -6.32 -20.48
C LYS A 643 -3.21 -7.01 -20.62
N LYS A 644 -4.06 -6.92 -19.59
CA LYS A 644 -5.38 -7.55 -19.59
C LYS A 644 -6.34 -6.83 -20.55
N TYR A 645 -6.31 -5.49 -20.58
CA TYR A 645 -7.13 -4.67 -21.49
C TYR A 645 -6.82 -4.94 -22.96
N PHE A 646 -5.54 -4.97 -23.34
CA PHE A 646 -5.12 -5.15 -24.74
C PHE A 646 -4.80 -6.59 -25.12
N ASN A 647 -5.22 -7.59 -24.34
CA ASN A 647 -4.93 -9.01 -24.59
C ASN A 647 -3.43 -9.29 -24.90
N ASN A 648 -2.52 -8.66 -24.14
CA ASN A 648 -1.06 -8.71 -24.28
C ASN A 648 -0.46 -8.10 -25.55
N ASP A 649 -1.12 -7.16 -26.24
CA ASP A 649 -0.49 -6.38 -27.33
C ASP A 649 0.65 -5.49 -26.79
N VAL A 650 1.89 -5.82 -27.16
CA VAL A 650 3.11 -5.14 -26.71
C VAL A 650 3.19 -3.71 -27.20
N LYS A 651 2.72 -3.41 -28.42
CA LYS A 651 2.80 -2.07 -28.99
C LYS A 651 1.85 -1.15 -28.24
N LYS A 652 0.58 -1.54 -28.09
CA LYS A 652 -0.43 -0.77 -27.36
C LYS A 652 -0.04 -0.57 -25.90
N LEU A 653 0.57 -1.58 -25.27
CA LEU A 653 1.11 -1.45 -23.92
C LEU A 653 2.20 -0.38 -23.83
N ASN A 654 3.16 -0.38 -24.75
CA ASN A 654 4.23 0.62 -24.77
C ASN A 654 3.70 2.04 -25.06
N ASP A 655 2.75 2.18 -25.99
CA ASP A 655 2.11 3.46 -26.29
C ASP A 655 1.33 3.99 -25.07
N SER A 656 0.65 3.11 -24.34
CA SER A 656 -0.08 3.46 -23.10
C SER A 656 0.85 3.89 -21.97
N ILE A 657 1.95 3.15 -21.76
CA ILE A 657 2.98 3.50 -20.76
C ILE A 657 3.64 4.82 -21.14
N LYS A 658 3.91 5.07 -22.42
CA LYS A 658 4.52 6.33 -22.87
C LYS A 658 3.61 7.53 -22.61
N LEU A 659 2.30 7.41 -22.88
CA LEU A 659 1.32 8.44 -22.53
C LEU A 659 1.26 8.66 -21.02
N LEU A 660 1.27 7.58 -20.24
CA LEU A 660 1.24 7.66 -18.78
C LEU A 660 2.51 8.32 -18.23
N ASP A 661 3.69 7.94 -18.72
CA ASP A 661 4.97 8.46 -18.26
C ASP A 661 5.07 9.97 -18.47
N TYR A 662 4.55 10.49 -19.58
CA TYR A 662 4.45 11.93 -19.81
C TYR A 662 3.66 12.67 -18.72
N PHE A 663 2.64 12.03 -18.14
CA PHE A 663 1.85 12.60 -17.03
C PHE A 663 2.51 12.47 -15.65
N TYR A 664 3.49 11.58 -15.48
CA TYR A 664 4.03 11.21 -14.15
C TYR A 664 5.56 11.12 -14.15
N GLU A 665 6.24 11.89 -15.00
CA GLU A 665 7.67 11.77 -15.37
C GLU A 665 8.64 11.82 -14.17
N ASP A 666 8.26 12.44 -13.04
CA ASP A 666 9.12 12.69 -11.87
C ASP A 666 8.85 11.79 -10.63
N ILE A 667 8.08 10.70 -10.78
CA ILE A 667 7.63 9.92 -9.60
C ILE A 667 8.35 8.56 -9.52
N ASN A 668 9.04 8.34 -8.40
CA ASN A 668 9.81 7.13 -8.13
C ASN A 668 8.92 5.87 -8.03
N GLY A 669 9.45 4.75 -8.53
CA GLY A 669 8.72 3.60 -9.07
C GLY A 669 7.96 2.65 -8.14
N GLU A 670 7.54 3.05 -6.94
CA GLU A 670 6.72 2.20 -6.05
C GLU A 670 5.46 2.89 -5.50
N GLU A 671 5.19 4.14 -5.88
CA GLU A 671 4.08 4.89 -5.29
C GLU A 671 2.71 4.53 -5.92
N PHE A 672 1.68 4.40 -5.07
CA PHE A 672 0.27 4.22 -5.47
C PHE A 672 -0.32 5.56 -5.92
N ILE A 673 -0.08 5.92 -7.19
CA ILE A 673 -0.40 7.25 -7.73
C ILE A 673 -1.27 7.23 -9.00
N TYR A 674 -1.39 6.08 -9.66
CA TYR A 674 -2.06 5.96 -10.96
C TYR A 674 -3.55 5.69 -10.78
N SER A 675 -4.39 6.66 -11.13
CA SER A 675 -5.85 6.52 -11.02
C SER A 675 -6.39 5.61 -12.15
N PRO A 676 -7.21 4.57 -11.84
CA PRO A 676 -7.80 3.69 -12.85
C PRO A 676 -8.58 4.43 -13.96
N PHE A 677 -9.28 5.51 -13.61
CA PHE A 677 -9.97 6.32 -14.61
C PHE A 677 -9.05 6.91 -15.68
N LEU A 678 -7.86 7.35 -15.29
CA LEU A 678 -6.90 7.85 -16.27
C LEU A 678 -6.39 6.73 -17.17
N LEU A 679 -6.22 5.52 -16.63
CA LEU A 679 -5.82 4.35 -17.40
C LEU A 679 -6.88 3.98 -18.43
N GLU A 680 -8.17 4.09 -18.08
CA GLU A 680 -9.28 3.86 -19.00
C GLU A 680 -9.30 4.87 -20.15
N ILE A 681 -9.09 6.16 -19.88
CA ILE A 681 -9.01 7.17 -20.95
C ILE A 681 -7.80 6.89 -21.87
N ILE A 682 -6.63 6.58 -21.29
CA ILE A 682 -5.44 6.22 -22.07
C ILE A 682 -5.70 4.97 -22.91
N SER A 683 -6.36 3.97 -22.33
CA SER A 683 -6.74 2.75 -23.03
C SER A 683 -7.60 3.07 -24.27
N ASN A 684 -8.61 3.93 -24.11
CA ASN A 684 -9.47 4.37 -25.22
C ASN A 684 -8.70 5.14 -26.31
N ILE A 685 -7.75 6.00 -25.94
CA ILE A 685 -6.89 6.71 -26.91
C ILE A 685 -6.08 5.73 -27.75
N VAL A 686 -5.43 4.77 -27.09
CA VAL A 686 -4.53 3.82 -27.76
C VAL A 686 -5.31 2.75 -28.53
N GLU A 687 -6.48 2.33 -28.02
CA GLU A 687 -7.34 1.37 -28.69
C GLU A 687 -7.79 1.87 -30.07
N ASN A 688 -8.14 3.16 -30.15
CA ASN A 688 -8.57 3.87 -31.36
C ASN A 688 -7.40 4.53 -32.12
N ASN A 689 -6.15 4.08 -31.91
CA ASN A 689 -4.97 4.56 -32.63
C ASN A 689 -4.79 6.08 -32.68
N PHE A 690 -5.12 6.79 -31.59
CA PHE A 690 -5.05 8.25 -31.48
C PHE A 690 -5.99 9.01 -32.43
N ASP A 691 -7.06 8.37 -32.94
CA ASP A 691 -8.13 9.04 -33.68
C ASP A 691 -9.12 9.72 -32.72
N TYR A 692 -8.84 10.96 -32.35
CA TYR A 692 -9.68 11.73 -31.43
C TYR A 692 -11.06 12.07 -31.99
N ASP A 693 -11.25 12.07 -33.31
CA ASP A 693 -12.53 12.33 -33.94
C ASP A 693 -13.48 11.14 -33.80
N GLU A 694 -12.94 9.91 -33.83
CA GLU A 694 -13.70 8.70 -33.48
C GLU A 694 -14.00 8.59 -31.97
N ILE A 695 -13.06 8.96 -31.09
CA ILE A 695 -13.22 8.78 -29.64
C ILE A 695 -14.19 9.81 -29.02
N GLU A 696 -14.14 11.08 -29.46
CA GLU A 696 -14.98 12.15 -28.92
C GLU A 696 -15.60 12.98 -30.03
N VAL A 697 -16.88 12.69 -30.33
CA VAL A 697 -17.64 13.42 -31.34
C VAL A 697 -17.79 14.90 -30.98
N CYS A 698 -18.04 15.21 -29.71
CA CYS A 698 -18.24 16.59 -29.22
C CYS A 698 -17.10 17.01 -28.26
N PHE A 699 -16.10 17.67 -28.83
CA PHE A 699 -15.03 18.34 -28.09
C PHE A 699 -15.22 19.86 -28.20
N ASP A 700 -15.77 20.47 -27.15
CA ASP A 700 -16.07 21.90 -27.12
C ASP A 700 -15.17 22.60 -26.10
N SER A 701 -14.06 23.16 -26.60
CA SER A 701 -13.13 23.95 -25.80
C SER A 701 -12.34 24.88 -26.70
N ASN A 702 -12.21 26.15 -26.29
CA ASN A 702 -11.38 27.15 -26.96
C ASN A 702 -9.97 27.24 -26.35
N ILE A 703 -9.73 26.53 -25.25
CA ILE A 703 -8.48 26.54 -24.47
C ILE A 703 -7.66 25.28 -24.72
N LEU A 704 -8.34 24.13 -24.82
CA LEU A 704 -7.77 22.81 -25.01
C LEU A 704 -7.79 22.43 -26.49
N VAL A 705 -6.74 21.76 -26.97
CA VAL A 705 -6.57 21.32 -28.37
C VAL A 705 -6.90 19.83 -28.46
N LYS A 706 -7.95 19.49 -29.22
CA LYS A 706 -8.46 18.10 -29.33
C LYS A 706 -7.39 17.07 -29.72
N LYS A 707 -6.50 17.42 -30.66
CA LYS A 707 -5.44 16.54 -31.17
C LYS A 707 -4.26 16.36 -30.20
N ASN A 708 -4.18 17.19 -29.16
CA ASN A 708 -3.15 17.06 -28.15
C ASN A 708 -3.61 16.07 -27.07
N SER A 709 -2.87 14.98 -26.88
CA SER A 709 -3.26 13.91 -25.94
C SER A 709 -3.46 14.41 -24.52
N ASN A 710 -2.67 15.39 -24.08
CA ASN A 710 -2.72 15.88 -22.71
C ASN A 710 -3.96 16.74 -22.46
N ASP A 711 -4.24 17.63 -23.42
CA ASP A 711 -5.45 18.45 -23.42
C ASP A 711 -6.70 17.57 -23.47
N TYR A 712 -6.69 16.51 -24.27
CA TYR A 712 -7.78 15.56 -24.33
C TYR A 712 -8.03 14.86 -22.98
N LEU A 713 -6.96 14.39 -22.33
CA LEU A 713 -7.07 13.75 -21.00
C LEU A 713 -7.62 14.74 -19.96
N ILE A 714 -7.15 15.99 -19.98
CA ILE A 714 -7.64 17.03 -19.06
C ILE A 714 -9.09 17.39 -19.36
N TYR A 715 -9.46 17.51 -20.63
CA TYR A 715 -10.85 17.73 -21.04
C TYR A 715 -11.77 16.64 -20.48
N LYS A 716 -11.36 15.36 -20.56
CA LYS A 716 -12.12 14.23 -19.99
C LYS A 716 -12.21 14.28 -18.47
N ILE A 717 -11.12 14.62 -17.78
CA ILE A 717 -11.12 14.78 -16.32
C ILE A 717 -12.07 15.92 -15.91
N CYS A 718 -11.97 17.08 -16.56
CA CYS A 718 -12.84 18.23 -16.30
C CYS A 718 -14.31 17.90 -16.59
N LYS A 719 -14.63 17.31 -17.75
CA LYS A 719 -16.00 16.94 -18.15
C LYS A 719 -16.65 15.97 -17.17
N ARG A 720 -15.89 14.96 -16.70
CA ARG A 720 -16.37 14.04 -15.65
C ARG A 720 -16.65 14.77 -14.35
N GLU A 721 -15.72 15.63 -13.93
CA GLU A 721 -15.85 16.39 -12.68
C GLU A 721 -16.99 17.42 -12.72
N ILE A 722 -17.31 17.95 -13.90
CA ILE A 722 -18.46 18.83 -14.13
C ILE A 722 -19.75 18.02 -14.09
N ALA A 723 -19.86 16.94 -14.86
CA ALA A 723 -21.07 16.09 -14.91
C ALA A 723 -21.49 15.58 -13.53
N LYS A 724 -20.52 15.22 -12.67
CA LYS A 724 -20.80 14.84 -11.28
C LYS A 724 -21.41 15.97 -10.44
N LYS A 725 -21.05 17.22 -10.73
CA LYS A 725 -21.49 18.39 -9.96
C LYS A 725 -22.76 19.04 -10.55
N GLU A 726 -23.06 18.82 -11.83
CA GLU A 726 -24.30 19.26 -12.49
C GLU A 726 -25.55 18.75 -11.77
N ASN A 727 -25.54 17.49 -11.34
CA ASN A 727 -26.62 16.87 -10.56
C ASN A 727 -26.88 17.56 -9.19
N HIS A 728 -25.97 18.43 -8.75
CA HIS A 728 -26.03 19.16 -7.49
C HIS A 728 -26.32 20.67 -7.69
N GLY A 729 -26.77 21.07 -8.89
CA GLY A 729 -27.17 22.43 -9.21
C GLY A 729 -26.00 23.37 -9.55
N PHE A 730 -24.82 22.80 -9.86
CA PHE A 730 -23.63 23.54 -10.23
C PHE A 730 -23.29 23.29 -11.71
N THR A 731 -23.46 24.31 -12.55
CA THR A 731 -23.12 24.25 -13.98
C THR A 731 -21.96 25.19 -14.26
N ILE A 732 -20.81 24.64 -14.62
CA ILE A 732 -19.66 25.36 -15.15
C ILE A 732 -19.25 24.66 -16.44
N ASP A 733 -18.93 25.41 -17.49
CA ASP A 733 -18.41 24.80 -18.71
C ASP A 733 -16.94 24.38 -18.53
N VAL A 734 -16.44 23.58 -19.47
CA VAL A 734 -15.06 23.06 -19.39
C VAL A 734 -14.04 24.19 -19.49
N ASP A 735 -14.29 25.20 -20.32
CA ASP A 735 -13.37 26.32 -20.52
C ASP A 735 -13.23 27.17 -19.25
N ASP A 736 -14.32 27.50 -18.56
CA ASP A 736 -14.32 28.23 -17.29
C ASP A 736 -13.65 27.43 -16.17
N TYR A 737 -13.85 26.11 -16.15
CA TYR A 737 -13.16 25.25 -15.19
C TYR A 737 -11.65 25.21 -15.46
N VAL A 738 -11.23 25.12 -16.73
CA VAL A 738 -9.82 25.19 -17.11
C VAL A 738 -9.26 26.60 -16.86
N ARG A 739 -10.04 27.67 -17.06
CA ARG A 739 -9.66 29.04 -16.69
C ARG A 739 -9.37 29.17 -15.21
N LEU A 740 -10.21 28.60 -14.35
CA LEU A 740 -9.97 28.57 -12.90
C LEU A 740 -8.63 27.90 -12.56
N LEU A 741 -8.37 26.72 -13.12
CA LEU A 741 -7.10 25.99 -12.92
C LEU A 741 -5.89 26.78 -13.46
N GLY A 742 -6.05 27.45 -14.60
CA GLY A 742 -5.09 28.36 -15.20
C GLY A 742 -4.74 29.55 -14.29
N LEU A 743 -5.75 30.21 -13.73
CA LEU A 743 -5.57 31.33 -12.81
C LEU A 743 -4.87 30.89 -11.52
N ILE A 744 -5.21 29.71 -10.99
CA ILE A 744 -4.50 29.13 -9.83
C ILE A 744 -3.02 28.89 -10.16
N ALA A 745 -2.71 28.38 -11.36
CA ALA A 745 -1.34 28.11 -11.77
C ALA A 745 -0.50 29.39 -11.97
N VAL A 746 -1.10 30.46 -12.52
CA VAL A 746 -0.40 31.72 -12.85
C VAL A 746 -0.39 32.70 -11.67
N GLU A 747 -1.52 32.96 -11.02
CA GLU A 747 -1.64 33.98 -9.96
C GLU A 747 -1.27 33.47 -8.57
N LYS A 748 -1.53 32.20 -8.31
CA LYS A 748 -1.29 31.56 -7.00
C LYS A 748 -0.14 30.56 -7.03
N ASN A 749 0.50 30.38 -8.18
CA ASN A 749 1.65 29.50 -8.36
C ASN A 749 1.37 28.04 -7.95
N GLY A 750 0.09 27.62 -8.00
CA GLY A 750 -0.37 26.28 -7.63
C GLY A 750 -0.68 26.05 -6.15
N ILE A 751 -0.65 27.09 -5.30
CA ILE A 751 -0.93 27.00 -3.85
C ILE A 751 -1.95 28.06 -3.46
N PHE A 752 -3.08 27.67 -2.89
CA PHE A 752 -4.17 28.59 -2.57
C PHE A 752 -4.99 28.15 -1.35
N ASN A 753 -5.73 29.07 -0.75
CA ASN A 753 -6.69 28.77 0.33
C ASN A 753 -8.14 29.09 -0.09
N ASP A 754 -9.09 28.91 0.82
CA ASP A 754 -10.52 29.15 0.56
C ASP A 754 -10.82 30.60 0.12
N ASP A 755 -10.12 31.59 0.69
CA ASP A 755 -10.31 33.00 0.34
C ASP A 755 -9.81 33.31 -1.08
N ASP A 756 -8.63 32.77 -1.43
CA ASP A 756 -8.08 32.84 -2.77
C ASP A 756 -9.02 32.19 -3.79
N PHE A 757 -9.57 31.02 -3.47
CA PHE A 757 -10.48 30.29 -4.35
C PHE A 757 -11.76 31.09 -4.61
N CYS A 758 -12.37 31.65 -3.57
CA CYS A 758 -13.55 32.51 -3.69
C CYS A 758 -13.27 33.77 -4.52
N TYR A 759 -12.08 34.36 -4.37
CA TYR A 759 -11.66 35.51 -5.16
C TYR A 759 -11.57 35.16 -6.66
N LEU A 760 -10.97 34.01 -6.99
CA LEU A 760 -10.82 33.56 -8.39
C LEU A 760 -12.16 33.22 -9.05
N LEU A 761 -13.08 32.58 -8.32
CA LEU A 761 -14.43 32.29 -8.83
C LEU A 761 -15.22 33.58 -9.13
N LYS A 762 -15.13 34.58 -8.25
CA LYS A 762 -15.74 35.91 -8.50
C LYS A 762 -15.14 36.57 -9.75
N LYS A 763 -13.84 36.43 -9.97
CA LYS A 763 -13.16 36.97 -11.16
C LYS A 763 -13.68 36.36 -12.46
N LEU A 764 -14.15 35.11 -12.42
CA LEU A 764 -14.77 34.41 -13.55
C LEU A 764 -16.29 34.65 -13.67
N ASN A 765 -16.88 35.54 -12.85
CA ASN A 765 -18.33 35.78 -12.79
C ASN A 765 -19.17 34.52 -12.50
N ILE A 766 -18.61 33.53 -11.79
CA ILE A 766 -19.32 32.32 -11.37
C ILE A 766 -20.10 32.64 -10.08
N ASP A 767 -21.41 32.43 -10.08
CA ASP A 767 -22.26 32.71 -8.92
C ASP A 767 -21.94 31.76 -7.74
N LEU A 768 -21.73 32.35 -6.55
CA LEU A 768 -21.27 31.69 -5.32
C LEU A 768 -22.41 31.51 -4.30
N SER A 769 -23.66 31.56 -4.72
CA SER A 769 -24.83 31.71 -3.86
C SER A 769 -25.09 30.58 -2.85
N SER A 770 -24.32 29.48 -2.84
CA SER A 770 -24.42 28.45 -1.79
C SER A 770 -23.07 27.96 -1.24
N GLU A 771 -23.00 27.80 0.08
CA GLU A 771 -21.89 27.18 0.82
C GLU A 771 -21.56 25.75 0.30
N ARG A 772 -22.55 25.12 -0.36
CA ARG A 772 -22.45 23.82 -1.05
C ARG A 772 -21.47 23.82 -2.22
N VAL A 773 -21.35 24.92 -2.98
CA VAL A 773 -20.41 25.02 -4.13
C VAL A 773 -18.96 25.05 -3.66
N LYS A 774 -18.69 25.69 -2.52
CA LYS A 774 -17.36 25.66 -1.91
C LYS A 774 -17.00 24.22 -1.53
N ASN A 775 -17.88 23.54 -0.78
CA ASN A 775 -17.66 22.17 -0.34
C ASN A 775 -17.52 21.16 -1.50
N SER A 776 -18.27 21.31 -2.60
CA SER A 776 -18.18 20.41 -3.76
C SER A 776 -16.89 20.56 -4.57
N LEU A 777 -16.26 21.75 -4.55
CA LEU A 777 -15.00 22.02 -5.23
C LEU A 777 -13.76 21.73 -4.36
N ARG A 778 -13.95 21.52 -3.04
CA ARG A 778 -12.88 21.13 -2.11
C ARG A 778 -12.28 19.76 -2.45
N ASP A 779 -13.06 18.86 -3.05
CA ASP A 779 -12.60 17.54 -3.46
C ASP A 779 -12.48 17.44 -4.98
N ASN A 780 -11.40 18.05 -5.47
CA ASN A 780 -11.03 18.14 -6.88
C ASN A 780 -9.82 17.22 -7.16
N PRO A 781 -9.82 16.42 -8.25
CA PRO A 781 -8.76 15.47 -8.56
C PRO A 781 -7.37 16.10 -8.76
N PHE A 782 -7.31 17.40 -9.08
CA PHE A 782 -6.07 18.14 -9.32
C PHE A 782 -5.39 18.62 -8.04
N PHE A 783 -6.09 18.65 -6.90
CA PHE A 783 -5.58 19.24 -5.66
C PHE A 783 -5.47 18.24 -4.51
N TYR A 784 -4.61 18.55 -3.54
CA TYR A 784 -4.63 17.93 -2.21
C TYR A 784 -4.47 19.00 -1.14
N LEU A 785 -5.01 18.74 0.05
CA LEU A 785 -4.94 19.67 1.17
C LEU A 785 -3.70 19.36 2.03
N LYS A 786 -2.88 20.39 2.30
CA LYS A 786 -1.74 20.32 3.21
C LYS A 786 -1.63 21.63 3.98
N ASP A 787 -1.52 21.56 5.31
CA ASP A 787 -1.34 22.73 6.17
C ASP A 787 -2.37 23.86 5.93
N LYS A 788 -3.65 23.49 5.75
CA LYS A 788 -4.79 24.40 5.43
C LYS A 788 -4.71 25.09 4.06
N ASN A 789 -3.78 24.72 3.19
CA ASN A 789 -3.70 25.20 1.82
C ASN A 789 -3.90 24.03 0.84
N TYR A 790 -4.54 24.33 -0.28
CA TYR A 790 -4.64 23.42 -1.42
C TYR A 790 -3.40 23.55 -2.29
N HIS A 791 -2.86 22.41 -2.69
CA HIS A 791 -1.70 22.30 -3.58
C HIS A 791 -2.09 21.49 -4.81
N PHE A 792 -1.57 21.85 -5.99
CA PHE A 792 -1.60 20.92 -7.13
C PHE A 792 -0.94 19.61 -6.75
N ARG A 793 -1.61 18.50 -7.06
CA ARG A 793 -1.19 17.15 -6.70
C ARG A 793 0.13 16.75 -7.34
N PHE A 794 0.42 17.30 -8.52
CA PHE A 794 1.67 17.08 -9.23
C PHE A 794 2.21 18.41 -9.78
N ASP A 795 3.53 18.57 -9.76
CA ASP A 795 4.20 19.79 -10.21
C ASP A 795 3.96 20.07 -11.71
N PHE A 796 3.76 19.03 -12.52
CA PHE A 796 3.49 19.19 -13.94
C PHE A 796 2.16 19.93 -14.20
N TYR A 797 1.13 19.79 -13.34
CA TYR A 797 -0.16 20.47 -13.56
C TYR A 797 0.01 21.98 -13.61
N LYS A 798 0.85 22.51 -12.73
CA LYS A 798 1.16 23.94 -12.70
C LYS A 798 1.74 24.42 -14.03
N LEU A 799 2.69 23.67 -14.58
CA LEU A 799 3.30 24.00 -15.86
C LEU A 799 2.30 23.84 -17.01
N PHE A 800 1.55 22.73 -17.01
CA PHE A 800 0.53 22.42 -18.00
C PHE A 800 -0.54 23.52 -18.08
N PHE A 801 -1.09 23.95 -16.95
CA PHE A 801 -2.08 25.01 -16.93
C PHE A 801 -1.49 26.39 -17.28
N LYS A 802 -0.21 26.66 -16.97
CA LYS A 802 0.49 27.86 -17.49
C LYS A 802 0.59 27.83 -19.03
N ASN A 803 0.89 26.68 -19.63
CA ASN A 803 0.88 26.51 -21.08
C ASN A 803 -0.50 26.79 -21.69
N ASN A 804 -1.57 26.29 -21.05
CA ASN A 804 -2.94 26.54 -21.49
C ASN A 804 -3.33 28.02 -21.42
N VAL A 805 -2.96 28.69 -20.33
CA VAL A 805 -3.20 30.14 -20.18
C VAL A 805 -2.49 30.92 -21.28
N LEU A 806 -1.20 30.63 -21.51
CA LEU A 806 -0.41 31.33 -22.52
C LEU A 806 -0.93 31.06 -23.94
N TYR A 807 -1.21 29.79 -24.27
CA TYR A 807 -1.81 29.43 -25.56
C TYR A 807 -3.17 30.10 -25.77
N SER A 808 -4.06 30.03 -24.77
CA SER A 808 -5.40 30.59 -24.88
C SER A 808 -5.36 32.11 -25.03
N LYS A 809 -4.47 32.81 -24.29
CA LYS A 809 -4.26 34.25 -24.46
C LYS A 809 -3.84 34.62 -25.88
N LEU A 810 -3.04 33.77 -26.54
CA LEU A 810 -2.59 33.96 -27.91
C LEU A 810 -3.72 33.75 -28.92
N ILE A 811 -4.50 32.66 -28.79
CA ILE A 811 -5.50 32.31 -29.79
C ILE A 811 -6.80 33.12 -29.61
N SER A 812 -7.24 33.31 -28.35
CA SER A 812 -8.43 34.09 -27.99
C SER A 812 -8.07 35.24 -27.04
N ASN A 813 -7.92 36.45 -27.60
CA ASN A 813 -7.42 37.64 -26.89
C ASN A 813 -8.20 37.98 -25.59
N ASN A 814 -9.46 37.55 -25.47
CA ASN A 814 -10.35 37.82 -24.32
C ASN A 814 -10.40 36.69 -23.27
N SER A 815 -9.57 35.64 -23.38
CA SER A 815 -9.64 34.48 -22.47
C SER A 815 -9.05 34.73 -21.08
N PHE A 816 -7.95 35.49 -21.01
CA PHE A 816 -7.25 35.82 -19.76
C PHE A 816 -6.78 37.28 -19.76
N ASP A 817 -6.92 37.95 -18.63
CA ASP A 817 -6.38 39.30 -18.44
C ASP A 817 -4.87 39.25 -18.21
N LEU A 818 -4.16 40.25 -18.75
CA LEU A 818 -2.75 40.45 -18.42
C LEU A 818 -2.62 40.89 -16.95
N THR A 819 -1.69 40.28 -16.22
CA THR A 819 -1.37 40.62 -14.83
C THR A 819 0.13 40.65 -14.62
N ASP A 820 0.59 41.27 -13.53
CA ASP A 820 2.02 41.27 -13.15
C ASP A 820 2.61 39.87 -13.07
N THR A 821 1.83 38.92 -12.55
CA THR A 821 2.22 37.52 -12.48
C THR A 821 2.27 36.87 -13.85
N PHE A 822 1.32 37.15 -14.75
CA PHE A 822 1.33 36.65 -16.13
C PHE A 822 2.60 37.11 -16.87
N ILE A 823 2.89 38.42 -16.89
CA ILE A 823 4.09 38.96 -17.56
C ILE A 823 5.35 38.34 -16.95
N THR A 824 5.37 38.16 -15.63
CA THR A 824 6.48 37.50 -14.94
C THR A 824 6.67 36.04 -15.39
N VAL A 825 5.60 35.29 -15.64
CA VAL A 825 5.67 33.92 -16.20
C VAL A 825 6.32 33.95 -17.59
N ILE A 826 5.90 34.83 -18.49
CA ILE A 826 6.53 34.94 -19.83
C ILE A 826 8.01 35.34 -19.68
N SER A 827 8.32 36.28 -18.81
CA SER A 827 9.67 36.81 -18.58
C SER A 827 10.64 35.78 -17.98
N LYS A 828 10.19 35.00 -16.98
CA LYS A 828 11.07 34.12 -16.19
C LYS A 828 10.97 32.65 -16.57
N GLU A 829 9.84 32.19 -17.08
CA GLU A 829 9.56 30.77 -17.31
C GLU A 829 9.51 30.40 -18.80
N LEU A 830 9.12 31.30 -19.72
CA LEU A 830 9.16 31.04 -21.18
C LEU A 830 10.57 31.19 -21.76
N LYS A 831 11.57 30.54 -21.14
CA LYS A 831 12.96 30.56 -21.60
C LYS A 831 13.21 29.47 -22.63
N TYR A 832 14.14 29.69 -23.55
CA TYR A 832 14.55 28.69 -24.54
C TYR A 832 14.84 27.33 -23.90
N ASN A 833 14.30 26.25 -24.47
CA ASN A 833 14.38 24.86 -23.99
C ASN A 833 13.84 24.61 -22.56
N SER A 834 13.11 25.56 -21.97
CA SER A 834 12.34 25.28 -20.75
C SER A 834 11.15 24.37 -21.04
N LEU A 835 10.64 23.70 -20.01
CA LEU A 835 9.45 22.85 -20.15
C LEU A 835 8.20 23.64 -20.61
N LEU A 836 8.08 24.91 -20.21
CA LEU A 836 7.00 25.80 -20.66
C LEU A 836 7.16 26.09 -22.16
N PHE A 837 8.39 26.36 -22.60
CA PHE A 837 8.71 26.64 -24.00
C PHE A 837 8.42 25.45 -24.91
N GLU A 838 8.90 24.26 -24.55
CA GLU A 838 8.65 23.04 -25.34
C GLU A 838 7.16 22.65 -25.31
N GLY A 839 6.49 22.81 -24.16
CA GLY A 839 5.06 22.54 -24.03
C GLY A 839 4.20 23.43 -24.93
N LEU A 840 4.47 24.75 -24.94
CA LEU A 840 3.78 25.68 -25.83
C LEU A 840 4.07 25.39 -27.31
N LYS A 841 5.33 25.09 -27.66
CA LYS A 841 5.75 24.74 -29.03
C LYS A 841 4.99 23.53 -29.56
N ASN A 842 4.90 22.46 -28.76
CA ASN A 842 4.16 21.25 -29.13
C ASN A 842 2.66 21.54 -29.28
N LYS A 843 2.07 22.29 -28.34
CA LYS A 843 0.65 22.64 -28.39
C LYS A 843 0.28 23.49 -29.62
N ILE A 844 1.13 24.45 -30.00
CA ILE A 844 0.94 25.24 -31.22
C ILE A 844 1.03 24.36 -32.46
N LYS A 845 1.97 23.42 -32.51
CA LYS A 845 2.10 22.46 -33.62
C LYS A 845 0.82 21.63 -33.83
N ASP A 846 0.14 21.26 -32.74
CA ASP A 846 -1.09 20.46 -32.79
C ASP A 846 -2.35 21.29 -33.11
N SER A 847 -2.27 22.63 -33.07
CA SER A 847 -3.41 23.56 -33.19
C SER A 847 -3.81 23.98 -34.62
N GLU A 848 -3.10 23.50 -35.65
CA GLU A 848 -3.35 23.81 -37.09
C GLU A 848 -3.28 25.30 -37.49
N HIS A 849 -2.90 26.23 -36.60
CA HIS A 849 -2.73 27.64 -36.95
C HIS A 849 -1.50 27.89 -37.85
N SER A 850 -1.68 28.70 -38.90
CA SER A 850 -0.56 29.12 -39.75
C SER A 850 0.38 30.06 -38.99
N PHE A 851 1.68 30.04 -39.34
CA PHE A 851 2.68 30.90 -38.71
C PHE A 851 2.34 32.40 -38.85
N GLU A 852 1.70 32.79 -39.95
CA GLU A 852 1.29 34.17 -40.19
C GLU A 852 0.19 34.63 -39.22
N ILE A 853 -0.81 33.78 -38.93
CA ILE A 853 -1.84 34.07 -37.93
C ILE A 853 -1.20 34.18 -36.54
N LEU A 854 -0.30 33.24 -36.19
CA LEU A 854 0.41 33.26 -34.91
C LEU A 854 1.19 34.55 -34.73
N LEU A 855 1.87 35.02 -35.78
CA LEU A 855 2.66 36.24 -35.72
C LEU A 855 1.81 37.49 -35.42
N LEU A 856 0.60 37.57 -36.01
CA LEU A 856 -0.36 38.64 -35.68
C LEU A 856 -0.81 38.57 -34.22
N LYS A 857 -1.11 37.37 -33.72
CA LYS A 857 -1.50 37.15 -32.32
C LYS A 857 -0.42 37.53 -31.32
N PHE A 858 0.84 37.18 -31.60
CA PHE A 858 1.96 37.59 -30.77
C PHE A 858 2.22 39.10 -30.85
N LYS A 859 1.97 39.74 -32.01
CA LYS A 859 2.03 41.20 -32.14
C LYS A 859 1.03 41.88 -31.19
N ASP A 860 -0.22 41.41 -31.18
CA ASP A 860 -1.25 41.92 -30.27
C ASP A 860 -0.82 41.78 -28.79
N LEU A 861 -0.31 40.60 -28.41
CA LEU A 861 0.18 40.36 -27.04
C LEU A 861 1.35 41.28 -26.67
N ILE A 862 2.29 41.52 -27.59
CA ILE A 862 3.41 42.44 -27.36
C ILE A 862 2.89 43.87 -27.12
N ILE A 863 1.90 44.33 -27.90
CA ILE A 863 1.28 45.65 -27.73
C ILE A 863 0.60 45.74 -26.36
N GLU A 864 -0.11 44.70 -25.94
CA GLU A 864 -0.76 44.63 -24.63
C GLU A 864 0.27 44.69 -23.49
N ILE A 865 1.37 43.92 -23.57
CA ILE A 865 2.46 43.96 -22.57
C ILE A 865 3.10 45.35 -22.49
N LYS A 866 3.34 46.00 -23.64
CA LYS A 866 3.93 47.35 -23.70
C LYS A 866 3.03 48.38 -23.02
N THR A 867 1.72 48.34 -23.31
CA THR A 867 0.74 49.31 -22.82
C THR A 867 0.24 49.02 -21.40
N TYR A 868 0.57 47.86 -20.83
CA TYR A 868 0.18 47.47 -19.48
C TYR A 868 0.73 48.42 -18.41
N ASN A 869 -0.13 49.09 -17.65
CA ASN A 869 0.29 49.98 -16.57
C ASN A 869 0.33 49.22 -15.22
N ASP A 870 1.52 49.12 -14.64
CA ASP A 870 1.73 48.51 -13.32
C ASP A 870 0.99 49.31 -12.23
N LYS A 871 0.45 48.61 -11.23
CA LYS A 871 -0.16 49.22 -10.04
C LYS A 871 0.89 49.90 -9.14
N LYS A 872 2.20 49.63 -9.30
CA LYS A 872 3.31 50.31 -8.60
C LYS A 872 4.54 50.52 -9.53
N PRO A 873 4.81 51.73 -10.03
CA PRO A 873 5.94 51.97 -10.95
C PRO A 873 7.28 51.76 -10.24
N ASN A 874 7.90 50.59 -10.46
CA ASN A 874 9.27 50.28 -10.04
C ASN A 874 10.13 50.02 -11.28
N GLN A 875 11.36 50.57 -11.31
CA GLN A 875 12.29 50.39 -12.44
C GLN A 875 12.55 48.92 -12.82
N GLY A 876 12.46 48.00 -11.85
CA GLY A 876 12.64 46.56 -12.10
C GLY A 876 11.53 45.92 -12.92
N TYR A 877 10.32 46.47 -12.95
CA TYR A 877 9.19 45.88 -13.67
C TYR A 877 9.25 46.15 -15.18
N GLU A 878 9.81 47.30 -15.59
CA GLU A 878 10.00 47.59 -17.01
C GLU A 878 10.95 46.59 -17.67
N TYR A 879 12.02 46.20 -16.97
CA TYR A 879 12.91 45.13 -17.43
C TYR A 879 12.17 43.78 -17.56
N ILE A 880 11.25 43.45 -16.65
CA ILE A 880 10.44 42.22 -16.72
C ILE A 880 9.61 42.18 -18.02
N LYS A 881 8.98 43.30 -18.40
CA LYS A 881 8.24 43.43 -19.67
C LYS A 881 9.15 43.29 -20.89
N GLN A 882 10.27 44.02 -20.91
CA GLN A 882 11.24 43.95 -22.01
C GLN A 882 11.74 42.52 -22.21
N LYS A 883 12.06 41.83 -21.10
CA LYS A 883 12.49 40.43 -21.12
C LYS A 883 11.38 39.48 -21.58
N ALA A 884 10.12 39.71 -21.18
CA ALA A 884 8.98 38.94 -21.67
C ALA A 884 8.84 39.04 -23.20
N ILE A 885 8.94 40.26 -23.75
CA ILE A 885 8.90 40.50 -25.19
C ILE A 885 10.10 39.82 -25.88
N SER A 886 11.30 39.91 -25.31
CA SER A 886 12.48 39.21 -25.83
C SER A 886 12.27 37.69 -25.89
N ASN A 887 11.68 37.08 -24.85
CA ASN A 887 11.39 35.64 -24.85
C ASN A 887 10.36 35.27 -25.91
N ILE A 888 9.36 36.12 -26.18
CA ILE A 888 8.41 35.93 -27.28
C ILE A 888 9.13 35.92 -28.64
N ILE A 889 10.08 36.83 -28.87
CA ILE A 889 10.87 36.86 -30.12
C ILE A 889 11.68 35.57 -30.27
N ILE A 890 12.34 35.11 -29.20
CA ILE A 890 13.09 33.85 -29.18
C ILE A 890 12.16 32.68 -29.54
N PHE A 891 10.98 32.63 -28.93
CA PHE A 891 9.99 31.59 -29.17
C PHE A 891 9.52 31.58 -30.64
N LEU A 892 9.14 32.75 -31.17
CA LEU A 892 8.74 32.90 -32.58
C LEU A 892 9.83 32.50 -33.56
N ASN A 893 11.09 32.84 -33.27
CA ASN A 893 12.21 32.45 -34.11
C ASN A 893 12.42 30.93 -34.17
N GLU A 894 12.09 30.21 -33.09
CA GLU A 894 12.23 28.76 -33.02
C GLU A 894 11.07 28.02 -33.71
N ILE A 895 9.86 28.58 -33.70
CA ILE A 895 8.67 27.98 -34.35
C ILE A 895 8.42 28.49 -35.78
N LYS A 896 9.28 29.35 -36.31
CA LYS A 896 9.11 29.98 -37.62
C LYS A 896 9.02 28.96 -38.76
N SER A 897 8.18 29.25 -39.75
CA SER A 897 8.20 28.48 -40.99
C SER A 897 9.47 28.78 -41.79
N LYS A 898 9.84 27.89 -42.71
CA LYS A 898 11.06 28.01 -43.51
C LYS A 898 11.11 29.28 -44.38
N ASP A 899 9.96 29.87 -44.65
CA ASP A 899 9.82 31.08 -45.48
C ASP A 899 10.12 32.38 -44.73
N TYR A 900 10.35 32.31 -43.40
CA TYR A 900 10.60 33.46 -42.56
C TYR A 900 12.02 33.44 -41.98
N SER A 901 12.72 34.55 -42.12
CA SER A 901 13.96 34.85 -41.40
C SER A 901 13.67 35.49 -40.04
N ALA A 902 14.71 35.62 -39.20
CA ALA A 902 14.58 36.38 -37.95
C ALA A 902 14.28 37.87 -38.23
N THR A 903 14.84 38.40 -39.33
CA THR A 903 14.57 39.76 -39.81
C THR A 903 13.10 39.95 -40.16
N ASP A 904 12.47 39.01 -40.87
CA ASP A 904 11.06 39.10 -41.25
C ASP A 904 10.14 39.15 -40.03
N ILE A 905 10.46 38.40 -38.98
CA ILE A 905 9.74 38.42 -37.71
C ILE A 905 9.87 39.80 -37.06
N ILE A 906 11.08 40.35 -36.96
CA ILE A 906 11.33 41.66 -36.35
C ILE A 906 10.58 42.76 -37.11
N LEU A 907 10.67 42.75 -38.45
CA LEU A 907 9.98 43.71 -39.31
C LEU A 907 8.47 43.68 -39.06
N LYS A 908 7.85 42.49 -39.08
CA LYS A 908 6.40 42.38 -38.89
C LYS A 908 5.94 42.81 -37.48
N LEU A 909 6.75 42.57 -36.45
CA LEU A 909 6.40 42.87 -35.06
C LEU A 909 6.68 44.32 -34.61
N PHE A 910 7.78 44.92 -35.09
CA PHE A 910 8.34 46.16 -34.52
C PHE A 910 8.52 47.30 -35.52
N SER A 911 8.20 47.09 -36.81
CA SER A 911 8.22 48.20 -37.77
C SER A 911 7.15 49.24 -37.43
N ASP A 912 7.57 50.49 -37.52
CA ASP A 912 6.73 51.66 -37.32
C ASP A 912 6.46 52.31 -38.68
N GLU A 913 5.41 51.85 -39.35
CA GLU A 913 5.09 52.24 -40.73
C GLU A 913 4.87 53.75 -40.87
N GLU A 914 4.42 54.44 -39.82
CA GLU A 914 4.18 55.89 -39.83
C GLU A 914 5.48 56.71 -39.93
N PHE A 915 6.61 56.14 -39.51
CA PHE A 915 7.91 56.82 -39.46
C PHE A 915 8.92 56.27 -40.47
N ASN A 916 8.50 55.33 -41.33
CA ASN A 916 9.33 54.85 -42.45
C ASN A 916 9.60 55.99 -43.44
N ARG A 917 10.85 56.10 -43.90
CA ARG A 917 11.29 57.15 -44.85
C ARG A 917 11.98 56.50 -46.03
N GLU A 918 11.44 56.69 -47.24
CA GLU A 918 12.02 56.17 -48.49
C GLU A 918 12.44 54.69 -48.37
N SER A 919 13.75 54.42 -48.25
CA SER A 919 14.35 53.08 -48.12
C SER A 919 14.70 52.67 -46.68
N ILE A 920 14.51 53.54 -45.68
CA ILE A 920 14.84 53.29 -44.26
C ILE A 920 13.59 52.89 -43.48
N ILE A 921 13.67 51.75 -42.80
CA ILE A 921 12.62 51.18 -41.97
C ILE A 921 12.84 51.58 -40.51
N SER A 922 11.84 52.24 -39.90
CA SER A 922 11.86 52.57 -38.48
C SER A 922 11.48 51.36 -37.65
N ILE A 923 12.31 51.01 -36.66
CA ILE A 923 12.05 49.94 -35.69
C ILE A 923 12.01 50.56 -34.31
N ASN A 924 10.93 50.32 -33.57
CA ASN A 924 10.73 50.91 -32.25
C ASN A 924 10.45 49.83 -31.20
N ASN A 925 11.07 49.97 -30.03
CA ASN A 925 10.87 49.07 -28.88
C ASN A 925 11.23 47.59 -29.19
N LEU A 926 12.36 47.35 -29.87
CA LEU A 926 12.91 46.02 -30.09
C LEU A 926 13.75 45.60 -28.87
N TYR A 927 13.44 44.44 -28.29
CA TYR A 927 14.12 43.94 -27.09
C TYR A 927 14.76 42.58 -27.35
N LEU A 928 16.09 42.50 -27.30
CA LEU A 928 16.90 41.30 -27.46
C LEU A 928 17.79 41.11 -26.23
N ILE A 929 17.29 40.37 -25.24
CA ILE A 929 17.87 40.27 -23.89
C ILE A 929 18.24 38.82 -23.58
N GLU A 930 19.51 38.57 -23.27
CA GLU A 930 20.14 37.27 -22.97
C GLU A 930 19.77 36.18 -24.01
N ILE A 931 20.01 36.47 -25.28
CA ILE A 931 19.74 35.52 -26.37
C ILE A 931 20.74 34.34 -26.27
N PRO A 932 20.26 33.08 -26.18
CA PRO A 932 21.15 31.91 -26.15
C PRO A 932 22.04 31.81 -27.39
N SER A 933 23.35 31.68 -27.21
CA SER A 933 24.32 31.56 -28.31
C SER A 933 24.08 30.33 -29.19
N SER A 934 23.48 29.27 -28.65
CA SER A 934 23.11 28.05 -29.38
C SER A 934 22.12 28.28 -30.53
N LEU A 935 21.28 29.32 -30.44
CA LEU A 935 20.26 29.61 -31.46
C LEU A 935 20.83 30.20 -32.74
N LYS A 936 22.05 30.77 -32.70
CA LYS A 936 22.70 31.44 -33.85
C LYS A 936 21.74 32.34 -34.64
N ILE A 937 20.98 33.17 -33.93
CA ILE A 937 20.07 34.12 -34.56
C ILE A 937 20.92 35.14 -35.32
N GLU A 938 20.69 35.25 -36.63
CA GLU A 938 21.29 36.27 -37.49
C GLU A 938 20.17 37.20 -37.97
N ILE A 939 20.33 38.50 -37.70
CA ILE A 939 19.39 39.55 -38.09
C ILE A 939 20.08 40.43 -39.14
N ASP A 940 19.32 40.88 -40.12
CA ASP A 940 19.78 41.86 -41.10
C ASP A 940 19.23 43.24 -40.73
N PHE A 941 20.07 44.10 -40.17
CA PHE A 941 19.72 45.46 -39.75
C PHE A 941 19.93 46.51 -40.85
N ARG A 942 20.28 46.11 -42.09
CA ARG A 942 20.52 47.06 -43.18
C ARG A 942 19.29 47.93 -43.43
N ASN A 943 19.52 49.24 -43.60
CA ASN A 943 18.49 50.26 -43.78
C ASN A 943 17.47 50.34 -42.63
N MET A 944 17.88 50.07 -41.39
CA MET A 944 16.99 50.19 -40.21
C MET A 944 17.40 51.35 -39.31
N TYR A 945 16.41 52.12 -38.86
CA TYR A 945 16.57 53.15 -37.84
C TYR A 945 15.90 52.68 -36.54
N LEU A 946 16.68 52.44 -35.49
CA LEU A 946 16.22 51.83 -34.25
C LEU A 946 16.09 52.85 -33.12
N THR A 947 14.95 52.80 -32.43
CA THR A 947 14.61 53.65 -31.27
C THR A 947 14.04 52.81 -30.11
N ASN A 948 14.19 53.31 -28.88
CA ASN A 948 13.74 52.72 -27.62
C ASN A 948 14.05 51.22 -27.48
N SER A 949 15.14 50.75 -28.11
CA SER A 949 15.44 49.33 -28.25
C SER A 949 16.52 48.91 -27.24
N VAL A 950 16.43 47.68 -26.73
CA VAL A 950 17.38 47.14 -25.76
C VAL A 950 18.04 45.89 -26.32
N ILE A 951 19.37 45.89 -26.42
CA ILE A 951 20.17 44.73 -26.77
C ILE A 951 21.10 44.44 -25.60
N GLU A 952 20.87 43.33 -24.92
CA GLU A 952 21.63 42.97 -23.72
C GLU A 952 22.02 41.50 -23.77
N GLY A 953 23.31 41.16 -23.60
CA GLY A 953 23.71 39.75 -23.50
C GLY A 953 23.52 38.92 -24.78
N PHE A 954 23.50 39.54 -25.97
CA PHE A 954 23.35 38.85 -27.26
C PHE A 954 24.71 38.66 -27.95
N SER A 955 25.31 37.48 -27.81
CA SER A 955 26.67 37.22 -28.33
C SER A 955 26.80 37.29 -29.85
N GLY A 956 25.72 36.95 -30.56
CA GLY A 956 25.66 37.01 -32.03
C GLY A 956 25.38 38.40 -32.60
N PHE A 957 25.21 39.44 -31.78
CA PHE A 957 24.78 40.75 -32.24
C PHE A 957 25.67 41.33 -33.34
N LEU A 958 26.99 41.28 -33.18
CA LEU A 958 27.94 41.83 -34.16
C LEU A 958 28.17 40.94 -35.39
N ASN A 959 27.63 39.72 -35.40
CA ASN A 959 27.61 38.87 -36.58
C ASN A 959 26.42 39.20 -37.50
N CYS A 960 25.49 40.06 -37.06
CA CYS A 960 24.38 40.56 -37.86
C CYS A 960 24.87 41.48 -38.99
N SER A 961 24.00 41.74 -39.97
CA SER A 961 24.33 42.59 -41.12
C SER A 961 23.95 44.05 -40.90
N PHE A 962 24.84 44.98 -41.24
CA PHE A 962 24.67 46.43 -41.11
C PHE A 962 25.15 47.11 -42.41
N ASN A 963 24.65 48.32 -42.70
CA ASN A 963 25.16 49.19 -43.75
C ASN A 963 25.23 50.65 -43.25
N GLU A 964 25.65 51.57 -44.11
CA GLU A 964 25.78 53.00 -43.78
C GLU A 964 24.46 53.65 -43.36
N ASP A 965 23.32 53.10 -43.81
CA ASP A 965 21.98 53.58 -43.48
C ASP A 965 21.38 52.95 -42.21
N THR A 966 22.06 52.00 -41.57
CA THR A 966 21.64 51.44 -40.27
C THR A 966 22.02 52.39 -39.13
N PHE A 967 21.08 52.73 -38.26
CA PHE A 967 21.37 53.61 -37.12
C PHE A 967 20.58 53.25 -35.85
N PHE A 968 21.28 53.19 -34.71
CA PHE A 968 20.71 53.07 -33.37
C PHE A 968 20.87 54.41 -32.64
N ASP A 969 19.77 55.05 -32.28
CA ASP A 969 19.80 56.39 -31.68
C ASP A 969 20.02 56.38 -30.16
N ASN A 970 20.20 57.56 -29.56
CA ASN A 970 20.46 57.72 -28.13
C ASN A 970 19.38 57.17 -27.18
N THR A 971 18.21 56.76 -27.68
CA THR A 971 17.15 56.12 -26.88
C THR A 971 17.35 54.61 -26.74
N CYS A 972 18.25 54.01 -27.53
CA CYS A 972 18.57 52.59 -27.42
C CYS A 972 19.61 52.32 -26.31
N LYS A 973 19.54 51.12 -25.74
CA LYS A 973 20.52 50.60 -24.77
C LYS A 973 21.17 49.34 -25.31
N ILE A 974 22.48 49.35 -25.47
CA ILE A 974 23.26 48.18 -25.89
C ILE A 974 24.28 47.87 -24.81
N SER A 975 24.25 46.66 -24.26
CA SER A 975 25.16 46.28 -23.17
C SER A 975 25.46 44.78 -23.13
N ASN A 976 26.51 44.40 -22.41
CA ASN A 976 26.96 43.04 -22.18
C ASN A 976 27.09 42.23 -23.48
N ILE A 977 27.66 42.83 -24.52
CA ILE A 977 27.88 42.14 -25.79
C ILE A 977 28.98 41.09 -25.58
N GLN A 978 28.59 39.83 -25.42
CA GLN A 978 29.52 38.73 -25.21
C GLN A 978 30.23 38.34 -26.51
N HIS A 979 31.55 38.15 -26.47
CA HIS A 979 32.36 37.96 -27.68
C HIS A 979 32.74 36.51 -28.00
N SER A 980 32.11 35.53 -27.33
CA SER A 980 32.45 34.10 -27.51
C SER A 980 32.32 33.63 -28.96
N ASP A 981 31.36 34.18 -29.70
CA ASP A 981 31.01 33.80 -31.07
C ASP A 981 31.30 34.91 -32.10
N PHE A 982 32.02 35.97 -31.71
CA PHE A 982 32.27 37.13 -32.55
C PHE A 982 33.28 36.82 -33.68
N ASP A 983 32.86 37.01 -34.93
CA ASP A 983 33.72 36.88 -36.11
C ASP A 983 34.07 38.25 -36.70
N ILE A 984 35.29 38.71 -36.40
CA ILE A 984 35.85 39.99 -36.89
C ILE A 984 35.70 40.13 -38.41
N LYS A 985 35.81 39.04 -39.18
CA LYS A 985 35.74 39.09 -40.65
C LYS A 985 34.32 39.27 -41.17
N LYS A 986 33.31 38.98 -40.36
CA LYS A 986 31.88 39.10 -40.71
C LYS A 986 31.25 40.36 -40.14
N CYS A 987 31.90 41.03 -39.20
CA CYS A 987 31.40 42.27 -38.61
C CYS A 987 31.26 43.35 -39.69
N SER A 988 30.01 43.73 -39.97
CA SER A 988 29.67 44.84 -40.89
C SER A 988 29.29 46.12 -40.15
N ALA A 989 29.15 46.06 -38.82
CA ALA A 989 28.87 47.22 -37.98
C ALA A 989 30.08 48.14 -37.86
N SER A 990 29.83 49.44 -37.82
CA SER A 990 30.81 50.51 -37.60
C SER A 990 30.37 51.43 -36.46
N LYS A 991 31.25 52.33 -36.02
CA LYS A 991 30.90 53.34 -35.00
C LYS A 991 29.74 54.24 -35.47
N ASP A 992 29.68 54.53 -36.76
CA ASP A 992 28.69 55.45 -37.33
C ASP A 992 27.26 54.88 -37.30
N ASN A 993 27.10 53.57 -37.05
CA ASN A 993 25.80 52.92 -36.89
C ASN A 993 25.17 53.13 -35.51
N PHE A 994 25.87 53.76 -34.56
CA PHE A 994 25.40 53.93 -33.18
C PHE A 994 25.63 55.35 -32.69
N ASP A 995 24.66 55.89 -31.95
CA ASP A 995 24.85 57.16 -31.25
C ASP A 995 26.04 57.09 -30.26
N ASP A 996 26.77 58.20 -30.13
CA ASP A 996 27.96 58.29 -29.27
C ASP A 996 27.65 57.88 -27.82
N TYR A 997 26.46 58.17 -27.31
CA TYR A 997 26.04 57.80 -25.96
C TYR A 997 26.00 56.28 -25.75
N ILE A 998 25.56 55.51 -26.75
CA ILE A 998 25.50 54.04 -26.68
C ILE A 998 26.89 53.45 -26.58
N THR A 999 27.81 53.93 -27.42
CA THR A 999 29.16 53.38 -27.51
C THR A 999 29.95 53.54 -26.19
N LEU A 1000 29.55 54.48 -25.33
CA LEU A 1000 30.22 54.79 -24.06
C LEU A 1000 29.57 54.11 -22.82
N SER A 1001 28.45 53.39 -22.98
CA SER A 1001 27.62 52.95 -21.86
C SER A 1001 28.23 51.86 -20.98
N ASP A 1002 28.85 50.83 -21.57
CA ASP A 1002 29.51 49.74 -20.82
C ASP A 1002 30.85 49.25 -21.44
N ASN A 1003 31.38 50.02 -22.39
CA ASN A 1003 32.58 49.78 -23.19
C ASN A 1003 32.60 48.48 -24.04
N SER A 1004 31.66 47.55 -23.88
CA SER A 1004 31.70 46.24 -24.57
C SER A 1004 31.52 46.38 -26.09
N LEU A 1005 30.56 47.19 -26.52
CA LEU A 1005 30.33 47.51 -27.94
C LEU A 1005 31.51 48.29 -28.55
N TYR A 1006 32.00 49.32 -27.85
CA TYR A 1006 33.12 50.14 -28.33
C TYR A 1006 34.41 49.33 -28.49
N ALA A 1007 34.72 48.46 -27.53
CA ALA A 1007 35.88 47.58 -27.61
C ALA A 1007 35.81 46.67 -28.84
N ALA A 1008 34.65 46.08 -29.12
CA ALA A 1008 34.48 45.17 -30.25
C ALA A 1008 34.52 45.89 -31.61
N LEU A 1009 33.88 47.05 -31.74
CA LEU A 1009 33.91 47.85 -32.97
C LEU A 1009 35.32 48.36 -33.27
N LYS A 1010 36.08 48.78 -32.25
CA LYS A 1010 37.48 49.20 -32.41
C LYS A 1010 38.36 48.03 -32.87
N LEU A 1011 38.14 46.84 -32.32
CA LEU A 1011 38.84 45.63 -32.76
C LEU A 1011 38.50 45.27 -34.22
N ALA A 1012 37.23 45.38 -34.63
CA ALA A 1012 36.80 45.16 -36.01
C ALA A 1012 37.44 46.15 -36.99
N GLN A 1013 37.41 47.46 -36.67
CA GLN A 1013 38.01 48.52 -37.49
C GLN A 1013 39.53 48.37 -37.65
N SER A 1014 40.22 47.86 -36.63
CA SER A 1014 41.67 47.60 -36.71
C SER A 1014 42.03 46.37 -37.55
N GLY A 1015 41.07 45.53 -37.96
CA GLY A 1015 41.31 44.26 -38.65
C GLY A 1015 42.17 43.26 -37.86
N GLY A 1016 42.45 43.54 -36.58
CA GLY A 1016 43.47 42.85 -35.78
C GLY A 1016 44.93 43.21 -36.15
N ASP A 1017 45.17 44.20 -37.01
CA ASP A 1017 46.50 44.59 -37.49
C ASP A 1017 47.37 45.25 -36.39
N ASP A 1018 46.76 45.87 -35.38
CA ASP A 1018 47.48 46.46 -34.24
C ASP A 1018 48.19 45.41 -33.39
N VAL A 1019 47.61 44.21 -33.23
CA VAL A 1019 48.22 43.08 -32.50
C VAL A 1019 49.43 42.54 -33.28
N LEU A 1020 49.31 42.41 -34.60
CA LEU A 1020 50.39 41.95 -35.48
C LEU A 1020 51.54 42.96 -35.56
N GLY A 1021 51.22 44.25 -35.64
CA GLY A 1021 52.19 45.34 -35.62
C GLY A 1021 52.94 45.40 -34.28
N PHE A 1022 52.22 45.24 -33.17
CA PHE A 1022 52.81 45.20 -31.84
C PHE A 1022 53.70 43.98 -31.63
N LEU A 1023 53.25 42.76 -31.96
CA LEU A 1023 54.06 41.55 -31.84
C LEU A 1023 55.32 41.63 -32.71
N ARG A 1024 55.25 42.24 -33.90
CA ARG A 1024 56.45 42.53 -34.71
C ARG A 1024 57.39 43.49 -33.99
N LYS A 1025 56.88 44.56 -33.37
CA LYS A 1025 57.70 45.49 -32.57
C LYS A 1025 58.33 44.81 -31.35
N TYR A 1026 57.58 43.92 -30.69
CA TYR A 1026 58.04 43.10 -29.58
C TYR A 1026 59.18 42.19 -30.03
N PHE A 1027 59.01 41.36 -31.07
CA PHE A 1027 60.08 40.45 -31.50
C PHE A 1027 61.27 41.16 -32.15
N ARG A 1028 61.09 42.37 -32.71
CA ARG A 1028 62.21 43.20 -33.19
C ARG A 1028 63.21 43.57 -32.10
N THR A 1029 62.81 43.60 -30.82
CA THR A 1029 63.74 43.88 -29.72
C THR A 1029 64.79 42.78 -29.51
N PHE A 1030 64.52 41.57 -29.98
CA PHE A 1030 65.47 40.45 -30.01
C PHE A 1030 66.43 40.51 -31.20
N LEU A 1031 66.27 41.45 -32.14
CA LEU A 1031 67.10 41.54 -33.34
C LEU A 1031 68.37 42.38 -33.07
N LYS A 1032 69.55 41.75 -33.13
CA LYS A 1032 70.85 42.45 -33.08
C LYS A 1032 71.72 42.00 -34.26
N GLY A 1033 72.18 42.95 -35.07
CA GLY A 1033 73.05 42.67 -36.22
C GLY A 1033 72.42 41.72 -37.26
N GLY A 1034 71.10 41.77 -37.45
CA GLY A 1034 70.37 40.93 -38.41
C GLY A 1034 70.07 39.49 -37.95
N ARG A 1035 70.42 39.11 -36.72
CA ARG A 1035 70.09 37.81 -36.12
C ARG A 1035 69.28 37.99 -34.82
N LEU A 1036 68.43 37.02 -34.50
CA LEU A 1036 67.71 36.98 -33.24
C LEU A 1036 68.60 36.44 -32.13
N VAL A 1037 68.84 37.24 -31.09
CA VAL A 1037 69.50 36.78 -29.85
C VAL A 1037 68.54 35.93 -29.03
N ASP A 1038 69.08 34.98 -28.26
CA ASP A 1038 68.26 34.11 -27.41
C ASP A 1038 67.58 34.90 -26.29
N ASN A 1039 68.35 35.77 -25.62
CA ASN A 1039 67.91 36.45 -24.41
C ASN A 1039 68.09 37.97 -24.52
N ILE A 1040 67.11 38.72 -24.02
CA ILE A 1040 67.19 40.18 -23.86
C ILE A 1040 66.71 40.59 -22.47
N SER A 1041 67.18 41.74 -21.99
CA SER A 1041 66.64 42.34 -20.77
C SER A 1041 65.24 42.89 -21.00
N ILE A 1042 64.35 42.70 -20.03
CA ILE A 1042 62.97 43.21 -20.05
C ILE A 1042 62.91 44.72 -20.23
N SER A 1043 63.92 45.47 -19.74
CA SER A 1043 64.00 46.93 -19.94
C SER A 1043 64.04 47.36 -21.40
N ASN A 1044 64.42 46.45 -22.31
CA ASN A 1044 64.52 46.70 -23.74
C ASN A 1044 63.24 46.35 -24.52
N LEU A 1045 62.25 45.75 -23.86
CA LEU A 1045 60.95 45.48 -24.48
C LEU A 1045 60.18 46.79 -24.74
N PRO A 1046 59.25 46.81 -25.72
CA PRO A 1046 58.47 48.01 -26.00
C PRO A 1046 57.66 48.41 -24.77
N LYS A 1047 57.77 49.68 -24.34
CA LYS A 1047 57.04 50.19 -23.15
C LYS A 1047 55.54 50.42 -23.39
N ASN A 1048 55.09 50.48 -24.65
CA ASN A 1048 53.67 50.60 -24.96
C ASN A 1048 53.01 49.23 -24.78
N ILE A 1049 51.84 49.20 -24.16
CA ILE A 1049 51.06 48.01 -23.86
C ILE A 1049 49.94 47.90 -24.91
N LEU A 1050 49.66 46.70 -25.41
CA LEU A 1050 48.38 46.40 -26.08
C LEU A 1050 47.29 46.55 -25.01
N HIS A 1051 46.27 47.39 -25.24
CA HIS A 1051 45.45 48.11 -24.24
C HIS A 1051 44.93 47.33 -23.00
N SER A 1052 44.96 46.00 -22.99
CA SER A 1052 44.45 45.11 -21.92
C SER A 1052 45.42 44.00 -21.48
N VAL A 1053 46.50 43.71 -22.22
CA VAL A 1053 47.45 42.62 -21.95
C VAL A 1053 48.81 43.21 -21.64
N ASP A 1054 49.23 43.16 -20.38
CA ASP A 1054 50.54 43.66 -19.98
C ASP A 1054 51.69 42.78 -20.52
N ILE A 1055 52.92 43.28 -20.43
CA ILE A 1055 54.11 42.57 -20.96
C ILE A 1055 54.31 41.21 -20.28
N ASN A 1056 53.98 41.06 -18.99
CA ASN A 1056 54.15 39.80 -18.26
C ASN A 1056 53.08 38.79 -18.67
N GLU A 1057 51.84 39.24 -18.85
CA GLU A 1057 50.74 38.43 -19.35
C GLU A 1057 51.02 37.97 -20.79
N LEU A 1058 51.49 38.89 -21.65
CA LEU A 1058 51.95 38.56 -23.00
C LEU A 1058 53.08 37.52 -22.98
N ASN A 1059 54.09 37.69 -22.12
CA ASN A 1059 55.18 36.72 -21.98
C ASN A 1059 54.67 35.36 -21.51
N THR A 1060 53.67 35.33 -20.62
CA THR A 1060 53.01 34.10 -20.16
C THR A 1060 52.29 33.41 -21.31
N ILE A 1061 51.54 34.14 -22.12
CA ILE A 1061 50.86 33.60 -23.30
C ILE A 1061 51.89 33.06 -24.31
N LEU A 1062 52.95 33.81 -24.58
CA LEU A 1062 54.02 33.41 -25.49
C LEU A 1062 54.79 32.17 -25.00
N LEU A 1063 54.96 32.02 -23.68
CA LEU A 1063 55.56 30.85 -23.04
C LEU A 1063 54.64 29.62 -23.15
N ASN A 1064 53.35 29.78 -22.88
CA ASN A 1064 52.34 28.72 -22.97
C ASN A 1064 52.20 28.15 -24.38
N HIS A 1065 52.41 28.97 -25.41
CA HIS A 1065 52.43 28.53 -26.82
C HIS A 1065 53.83 28.17 -27.34
N SER A 1066 54.81 28.03 -26.45
CA SER A 1066 56.17 27.58 -26.77
C SER A 1066 56.89 28.46 -27.81
N ILE A 1067 56.65 29.78 -27.76
CA ILE A 1067 57.43 30.76 -28.53
C ILE A 1067 58.60 31.31 -27.68
N LEU A 1068 58.38 31.40 -26.37
CA LEU A 1068 59.43 31.65 -25.37
C LEU A 1068 59.81 30.36 -24.66
N THR A 1069 61.03 30.29 -24.13
CA THR A 1069 61.50 29.20 -23.26
C THR A 1069 61.43 29.55 -21.79
N SER A 1070 61.62 30.83 -21.45
CA SER A 1070 61.52 31.34 -20.07
C SER A 1070 61.46 32.86 -20.05
N PHE A 1071 60.91 33.43 -18.98
CA PHE A 1071 61.10 34.84 -18.63
C PHE A 1071 61.12 34.99 -17.10
N ASP A 1072 61.97 35.88 -16.59
CA ASP A 1072 62.08 36.22 -15.17
C ASP A 1072 61.95 37.73 -14.93
N LYS A 1073 62.32 38.28 -13.77
CA LYS A 1073 62.21 39.73 -13.50
C LYS A 1073 63.20 40.59 -14.30
N SER A 1074 64.20 39.99 -14.93
CA SER A 1074 65.33 40.66 -15.56
C SER A 1074 65.44 40.40 -17.05
N ASN A 1075 65.10 39.18 -17.52
CA ASN A 1075 65.34 38.73 -18.89
C ASN A 1075 64.16 37.93 -19.47
N VAL A 1076 64.06 37.93 -20.80
CA VAL A 1076 63.14 37.10 -21.59
C VAL A 1076 63.92 36.32 -22.64
N SER A 1077 63.59 35.03 -22.80
CA SER A 1077 64.32 34.08 -23.64
C SER A 1077 63.41 33.49 -24.75
N ILE A 1078 63.74 33.70 -26.02
CA ILE A 1078 63.04 33.09 -27.16
C ILE A 1078 63.47 31.63 -27.32
N ASP A 1079 62.53 30.76 -27.71
CA ASP A 1079 62.85 29.39 -28.09
C ASP A 1079 63.76 29.35 -29.34
N PRO A 1080 64.97 28.77 -29.24
CA PRO A 1080 65.91 28.68 -30.37
C PRO A 1080 65.29 28.04 -31.62
N THR A 1081 64.38 27.07 -31.46
CA THR A 1081 63.72 26.35 -32.56
C THR A 1081 62.74 27.22 -33.33
N LYS A 1082 62.24 28.31 -32.73
CA LYS A 1082 61.25 29.22 -33.35
C LYS A 1082 61.89 30.45 -33.99
N LYS A 1083 63.19 30.71 -33.76
CA LYS A 1083 63.89 31.90 -34.28
C LYS A 1083 63.72 32.11 -35.78
N THR A 1084 63.87 31.07 -36.61
CA THR A 1084 63.73 31.20 -38.07
C THR A 1084 62.31 31.60 -38.46
N LYS A 1085 61.29 31.08 -37.77
CA LYS A 1085 59.88 31.45 -37.99
C LYS A 1085 59.61 32.89 -37.54
N VAL A 1086 60.11 33.28 -36.36
CA VAL A 1086 59.99 34.65 -35.83
C VAL A 1086 60.71 35.66 -36.73
N LEU A 1087 61.89 35.32 -37.26
CA LEU A 1087 62.64 36.18 -38.19
C LEU A 1087 61.87 36.40 -39.51
N LYS A 1088 61.25 35.34 -40.06
CA LYS A 1088 60.36 35.43 -41.23
C LYS A 1088 59.13 36.29 -40.93
N PHE A 1089 58.55 36.18 -39.74
CA PHE A 1089 57.46 37.04 -39.30
C PHE A 1089 57.87 38.52 -39.23
N ILE A 1090 59.02 38.84 -38.63
CA ILE A 1090 59.52 40.22 -38.53
C ILE A 1090 59.79 40.84 -39.91
N ASN A 1091 60.43 40.08 -40.80
CA ASN A 1091 60.97 40.60 -42.06
C ASN A 1091 59.99 40.50 -43.24
N GLN A 1092 59.16 39.46 -43.28
CA GLN A 1092 58.29 39.12 -44.41
C GLN A 1092 56.80 39.09 -44.02
N ASN A 1093 56.46 39.42 -42.77
CA ASN A 1093 55.11 39.35 -42.21
C ASN A 1093 54.45 37.96 -42.31
N LEU A 1094 55.25 36.90 -42.43
CA LEU A 1094 54.77 35.52 -42.50
C LEU A 1094 54.47 34.98 -41.10
N THR A 1095 53.19 34.85 -40.75
CA THR A 1095 52.76 34.26 -39.49
C THR A 1095 52.96 32.73 -39.48
N PHE A 1096 52.94 32.13 -38.29
CA PHE A 1096 53.09 30.68 -38.10
C PHE A 1096 52.09 30.17 -37.07
N LEU A 1097 51.83 28.85 -37.05
CA LEU A 1097 50.74 28.23 -36.30
C LEU A 1097 50.69 28.65 -34.82
N GLU A 1098 51.83 28.58 -34.13
CA GLU A 1098 51.97 28.93 -32.72
C GLU A 1098 51.69 30.42 -32.48
N LEU A 1099 52.20 31.29 -33.37
CA LEU A 1099 51.93 32.73 -33.32
C LEU A 1099 50.46 33.06 -33.61
N ASN A 1100 49.82 32.33 -34.52
CA ASN A 1100 48.39 32.50 -34.82
C ASN A 1100 47.52 32.10 -33.62
N ARG A 1101 47.92 31.10 -32.84
CA ARG A 1101 47.24 30.74 -31.58
C ARG A 1101 47.43 31.82 -30.50
N VAL A 1102 48.62 32.38 -30.40
CA VAL A 1102 48.91 33.53 -29.53
C VAL A 1102 48.06 34.74 -29.92
N ILE A 1103 47.99 35.08 -31.20
CA ILE A 1103 47.17 36.20 -31.70
C ILE A 1103 45.70 35.97 -31.33
N LYS A 1104 45.16 34.77 -31.56
CA LYS A 1104 43.78 34.43 -31.16
C LYS A 1104 43.56 34.55 -29.65
N GLN A 1105 44.52 34.16 -28.83
CA GLN A 1105 44.41 34.26 -27.38
C GLN A 1105 44.53 35.71 -26.88
N ILE A 1106 45.43 36.51 -27.45
CA ILE A 1106 45.57 37.93 -27.13
C ILE A 1106 44.29 38.66 -27.54
N GLN A 1107 43.78 38.44 -28.76
CA GLN A 1107 42.50 38.98 -29.21
C GLN A 1107 41.37 38.62 -28.23
N LYS A 1108 41.35 37.38 -27.72
CA LYS A 1108 40.39 36.94 -26.69
C LYS A 1108 40.59 37.65 -25.34
N SER A 1109 41.82 37.93 -24.92
CA SER A 1109 42.13 38.69 -23.71
C SER A 1109 41.79 40.19 -23.86
N GLU A 1110 41.97 40.79 -25.05
CA GLU A 1110 41.55 42.17 -25.33
C GLU A 1110 40.04 42.37 -25.30
N LEU A 1111 39.29 41.31 -25.60
CA LEU A 1111 37.84 41.24 -25.52
C LEU A 1111 37.31 41.03 -24.09
N HIS A 1112 38.16 40.72 -23.11
CA HIS A 1112 37.80 40.45 -21.71
C HIS A 1112 38.44 41.44 -20.72
N GLY A 1113 38.87 42.62 -21.21
CA GLY A 1113 39.50 43.66 -20.37
C GLY A 1113 38.77 43.83 -19.04
N LYS A 1114 39.54 43.84 -17.94
CA LYS A 1114 39.04 43.84 -16.54
C LYS A 1114 37.76 44.67 -16.39
N ALA A 1115 36.69 44.00 -15.97
CA ALA A 1115 35.44 44.58 -15.51
C ALA A 1115 35.67 45.69 -14.47
#